data_AF-G3NIU8-F1
#
_entry.id   AF-G3NIU8-F1
#
_cell.length_a   1.000
_cell.length_b   1.000
_cell.length_c   1.000
_cell.angle_alpha   90.00
_cell.angle_beta   90.00
_cell.angle_gamma   90.00
#
_symmetry.space_group_name_H-M   'P 1'
#
loop_
_entity.id
_entity.type
_entity.pdbx_description
1 polymer ?
#
loop_
_entity_poly.entity_id
_entity_poly.type
_entity_poly.pdbx_seq_one_letter_code
_entity_poly.pdbx_strand_id
1 'polypeptide(L)'
;TFDPRTDSVLLLCVIVLFFLHRGCSANLTARTGRCDISDRLDVHTSCSSCAAINRCPPGFRSAGTANCSYVVEIGGREVVLDGCQHVCTKGFMKPQCCPQHWGPLCLSCPSWSGKPCSFHGTCVDGDVGNGTCVCDDGFSGFACQECRDHNRFGEKCDKGVCSNGPEGDGQCLCQPPYSGTRCDQVSTRCSSCSPNSYCRGDADAAGCECLPGYRRTAAGKCATGICAARDCDVNAQCSSQGSRVTCACKPDYLGDGRVCVPRNPCSENNGGCPVNSTVCVFKGPNESQCRCMFGMSPVGGSAAFGCELVSACSADTCDATAVCHTEADGQHRCVCEAGQIGDGHRCYGNLMERLIELDRSGSQRESLTGSVAMFEKGCSLLLSHMGPFTAFVPVMKTPLSVGGHSNGVNDEQMCKNHLILGQHLFSDLEGRDVNLVGGAKWRSKGNKEAAVLFQMSHWFILMDNPSRPYTVIQEDLPAANGIIHVIDRPITTTLSDRSTRDEQFADKTIREILTKDPKYNRFLSLVDNCGSPPPFRGPGPLTVFVPTNEAVDKSRDGSILYMLHEAKYKLQELLRHHVFSHAVLTVDELAALPQIQTMANQIVSISVSNDGEILLGEKGVRLASTNIVASNGIIHMIDGLLYPPSILPILPHRCDVINSEVIVVSRA
;
A
#
# COMPACT_ATOMS: atom_id res chain seq x y z
N THR A 1 -65.46 37.57 15.74
CA THR A 1 -65.79 36.14 15.83
C THR A 1 -65.92 35.57 14.43
N PHE A 2 -64.82 35.08 13.88
CA PHE A 2 -64.70 33.96 12.93
C PHE A 2 -63.18 33.82 12.69
N ASP A 3 -62.65 32.67 13.09
CA ASP A 3 -61.23 32.38 13.28
C ASP A 3 -60.59 31.83 11.98
N PRO A 4 -59.51 32.42 11.44
CA PRO A 4 -58.91 31.97 10.18
C PRO A 4 -57.85 30.86 10.35
N ARG A 5 -57.72 30.19 11.52
CA ARG A 5 -56.68 29.17 11.74
C ARG A 5 -57.08 27.72 11.45
N THR A 6 -58.33 27.45 11.07
CA THR A 6 -58.80 26.07 10.84
C THR A 6 -58.74 25.59 9.38
N ASP A 7 -58.63 26.49 8.39
CA ASP A 7 -58.66 26.10 6.98
C ASP A 7 -57.28 25.77 6.36
N SER A 8 -56.17 26.18 6.99
CA SER A 8 -54.83 25.86 6.48
C SER A 8 -54.36 24.45 6.86
N VAL A 9 -54.92 23.85 7.92
CA VAL A 9 -54.56 22.49 8.37
C VAL A 9 -55.27 21.43 7.52
N LEU A 10 -56.51 21.70 7.09
CA LEU A 10 -57.28 20.76 6.26
C LEU A 10 -56.69 20.67 4.83
N LEU A 11 -56.20 21.78 4.28
CA LEU A 11 -55.59 21.80 2.94
C LEU A 11 -54.21 21.10 2.91
N LEU A 12 -53.42 21.21 3.98
CA LEU A 12 -52.15 20.47 4.12
C LEU A 12 -52.38 18.96 4.32
N CYS A 13 -53.42 18.56 5.07
CA CYS A 13 -53.75 17.14 5.22
C CYS A 13 -54.24 16.50 3.90
N VAL A 14 -55.03 17.22 3.08
CA VAL A 14 -55.51 16.71 1.79
C VAL A 14 -54.38 16.62 0.75
N ILE A 15 -53.42 17.55 0.76
CA ILE A 15 -52.25 17.50 -0.13
C ILE A 15 -51.29 16.36 0.28
N VAL A 16 -51.07 16.13 1.58
CA VAL A 16 -50.26 15.00 2.06
C VAL A 16 -50.93 13.65 1.76
N LEU A 17 -52.26 13.55 1.84
CA LEU A 17 -53.02 12.35 1.43
C LEU A 17 -53.01 12.14 -0.10
N PHE A 18 -52.95 13.20 -0.91
CA PHE A 18 -52.81 13.08 -2.36
C PHE A 18 -51.39 12.69 -2.82
N PHE A 19 -50.34 13.07 -2.07
CA PHE A 19 -48.95 12.65 -2.36
C PHE A 19 -48.61 11.25 -1.83
N LEU A 20 -49.32 10.75 -0.81
CA LEU A 20 -49.18 9.37 -0.33
C LEU A 20 -49.83 8.33 -1.25
N HIS A 21 -50.69 8.73 -2.20
CA HIS A 21 -51.37 7.82 -3.13
C HIS A 21 -50.88 7.86 -4.58
N ARG A 22 -49.78 8.56 -4.88
CA ARG A 22 -49.17 8.61 -6.22
C ARG A 22 -47.70 8.17 -6.28
N GLY A 23 -47.29 7.27 -5.38
CA GLY A 23 -46.09 6.44 -5.56
C GLY A 23 -46.48 5.07 -6.12
N CYS A 24 -45.89 4.67 -7.24
CA CYS A 24 -46.05 3.37 -7.92
C CYS A 24 -47.37 3.12 -8.67
N SER A 25 -47.54 3.82 -9.80
CA SER A 25 -48.05 3.17 -11.01
C SER A 25 -46.96 3.24 -12.07
N ALA A 26 -45.92 2.44 -11.87
CA ALA A 26 -45.02 2.04 -12.95
C ALA A 26 -45.32 0.56 -13.20
N ASN A 27 -45.96 0.27 -14.34
CA ASN A 27 -46.02 -1.07 -14.91
C ASN A 27 -44.60 -1.50 -15.31
N LEU A 28 -43.75 -1.79 -14.33
CA LEU A 28 -42.65 -2.72 -14.50
C LEU A 28 -43.18 -4.08 -14.05
N THR A 29 -43.05 -5.08 -14.90
CA THR A 29 -43.16 -6.48 -14.54
C THR A 29 -42.12 -6.78 -13.46
N ALA A 30 -42.49 -6.55 -12.20
CA ALA A 30 -41.66 -6.87 -11.06
C ALA A 30 -41.36 -8.36 -11.10
N ARG A 31 -40.07 -8.71 -11.23
CA ARG A 31 -39.62 -10.06 -10.90
C ARG A 31 -40.07 -10.31 -9.46
N THR A 32 -40.95 -11.29 -9.30
CA THR A 32 -41.58 -11.69 -8.04
C THR A 32 -40.53 -11.84 -6.94
N GLY A 33 -40.69 -11.13 -5.80
CA GLY A 33 -39.87 -11.35 -4.60
C GLY A 33 -38.59 -10.53 -4.42
N ARG A 34 -38.31 -9.53 -5.26
CA ARG A 34 -37.10 -8.67 -5.15
C ARG A 34 -37.33 -7.38 -4.36
N CYS A 35 -36.47 -7.14 -3.38
CA CYS A 35 -36.45 -5.97 -2.51
C CYS A 35 -35.04 -5.34 -2.51
N ASP A 36 -34.50 -5.10 -3.71
CA ASP A 36 -33.17 -4.55 -3.91
C ASP A 36 -33.02 -3.18 -3.19
N ILE A 37 -31.91 -2.99 -2.48
CA ILE A 37 -31.67 -1.78 -1.68
C ILE A 37 -30.67 -0.90 -2.40
N SER A 38 -30.90 0.41 -2.41
CA SER A 38 -29.91 1.38 -2.90
C SER A 38 -28.81 1.53 -1.85
N ASP A 39 -27.57 1.24 -2.25
CA ASP A 39 -26.40 1.34 -1.41
C ASP A 39 -25.31 2.18 -2.10
N ARG A 40 -24.32 2.63 -1.32
CA ARG A 40 -23.20 3.43 -1.81
C ARG A 40 -21.88 2.74 -1.47
N LEU A 41 -21.07 2.51 -2.50
CA LEU A 41 -19.70 2.04 -2.33
C LEU A 41 -18.74 3.23 -2.38
N ASP A 42 -17.98 3.40 -1.31
CA ASP A 42 -16.91 4.38 -1.20
C ASP A 42 -15.56 3.65 -1.30
N VAL A 43 -14.72 4.09 -2.23
CA VAL A 43 -13.38 3.53 -2.49
C VAL A 43 -12.39 4.68 -2.49
N HIS A 44 -11.21 4.45 -1.92
CA HIS A 44 -10.10 5.40 -1.97
C HIS A 44 -9.12 5.01 -3.06
N THR A 45 -8.63 5.99 -3.83
CA THR A 45 -7.48 5.73 -4.71
C THR A 45 -6.23 5.48 -3.88
N SER A 46 -5.21 4.86 -4.47
CA SER A 46 -3.89 4.79 -3.86
C SER A 46 -3.40 6.18 -3.46
N CYS A 47 -2.71 6.25 -2.32
CA CYS A 47 -2.07 7.49 -1.88
C CYS A 47 -0.89 7.81 -2.81
N SER A 48 -0.82 9.04 -3.30
CA SER A 48 0.26 9.51 -4.16
C SER A 48 0.55 10.99 -3.87
N SER A 49 1.55 11.55 -4.55
CA SER A 49 1.80 12.99 -4.55
C SER A 49 0.52 13.77 -4.89
N CYS A 50 0.21 14.83 -4.14
CA CYS A 50 -0.94 15.69 -4.44
C CYS A 50 -0.85 16.41 -5.81
N ALA A 51 0.33 16.41 -6.43
CA ALA A 51 0.52 16.90 -7.80
C ALA A 51 0.19 15.86 -8.87
N ALA A 52 0.02 14.58 -8.50
CA ALA A 52 -0.34 13.51 -9.42
C ALA A 52 -1.80 13.62 -9.87
N ILE A 53 -2.07 13.26 -11.12
CA ILE A 53 -3.43 13.24 -11.67
C ILE A 53 -4.07 11.89 -11.31
N ASN A 54 -4.76 11.82 -10.17
CA ASN A 54 -5.49 10.62 -9.77
C ASN A 54 -6.99 10.77 -10.06
N ARG A 55 -7.51 9.94 -10.99
CA ARG A 55 -8.95 9.89 -11.32
C ARG A 55 -9.62 8.71 -10.67
N CYS A 56 -10.89 8.89 -10.32
CA CYS A 56 -11.70 7.79 -9.82
C CYS A 56 -11.87 6.68 -10.86
N PRO A 57 -11.92 5.41 -10.44
CA PRO A 57 -12.12 4.29 -11.35
C PRO A 57 -13.37 4.43 -12.21
N PRO A 58 -13.42 3.81 -13.41
CA PRO A 58 -14.58 3.89 -14.30
C PRO A 58 -15.90 3.57 -13.59
N GLY A 59 -16.88 4.48 -13.70
CA GLY A 59 -18.19 4.35 -13.07
C GLY A 59 -18.28 4.85 -11.63
N PHE A 60 -17.19 5.36 -11.04
CA PHE A 60 -17.20 6.09 -9.78
C PHE A 60 -17.16 7.61 -10.03
N ARG A 61 -17.68 8.38 -9.08
CA ARG A 61 -17.66 9.85 -9.07
C ARG A 61 -16.77 10.34 -7.93
N SER A 62 -15.98 11.38 -8.19
CA SER A 62 -15.17 12.01 -7.15
C SER A 62 -16.06 12.71 -6.13
N ALA A 63 -15.87 12.38 -4.85
CA ALA A 63 -16.57 12.97 -3.72
C ALA A 63 -15.66 13.87 -2.86
N GLY A 64 -14.35 13.88 -3.13
CA GLY A 64 -13.39 14.73 -2.44
C GLY A 64 -11.96 14.18 -2.51
N THR A 65 -11.05 14.88 -1.83
CA THR A 65 -9.65 14.47 -1.64
C THR A 65 -9.36 14.42 -0.15
N ALA A 66 -8.64 13.40 0.30
CA ALA A 66 -8.19 13.24 1.67
C ALA A 66 -6.66 13.17 1.71
N ASN A 67 -6.07 13.72 2.78
CA ASN A 67 -4.63 13.61 3.02
C ASN A 67 -4.30 12.16 3.39
N CYS A 68 -3.11 11.74 3.00
CA CYS A 68 -2.53 10.45 3.31
C CYS A 68 -1.01 10.57 3.28
N SER A 69 -0.30 9.49 3.55
CA SER A 69 1.15 9.44 3.40
C SER A 69 1.51 8.31 2.44
N TYR A 70 2.46 8.55 1.55
CA TYR A 70 2.99 7.56 0.62
C TYR A 70 4.49 7.40 0.83
N VAL A 71 5.03 6.27 0.36
CA VAL A 71 6.43 5.92 0.55
C VAL A 71 7.16 6.03 -0.78
N VAL A 72 8.33 6.64 -0.77
CA VAL A 72 9.27 6.64 -1.89
C VAL A 72 10.56 5.97 -1.44
N GLU A 73 11.09 5.06 -2.24
CA GLU A 73 12.38 4.45 -1.99
C GLU A 73 13.50 5.39 -2.46
N ILE A 74 14.32 5.83 -1.52
CA ILE A 74 15.40 6.80 -1.74
C ILE A 74 16.70 6.16 -1.25
N GLY A 75 17.60 5.81 -2.16
CA GLY A 75 18.91 5.24 -1.83
C GLY A 75 18.85 3.93 -1.02
N GLY A 76 17.82 3.10 -1.22
CA GLY A 76 17.60 1.85 -0.47
C GLY A 76 16.98 2.05 0.92
N ARG A 77 16.44 3.24 1.22
CA ARG A 77 15.65 3.54 2.41
C ARG A 77 14.25 3.99 2.01
N GLU A 78 13.26 3.54 2.76
CA GLU A 78 11.87 3.99 2.60
C GLU A 78 11.68 5.35 3.28
N VAL A 79 11.25 6.35 2.52
CA VAL A 79 10.95 7.70 3.01
C VAL A 79 9.45 7.95 2.91
N VAL A 80 8.85 8.35 4.03
CA VAL A 80 7.42 8.66 4.13
C VAL A 80 7.19 10.14 3.78
N LEU A 81 6.33 10.40 2.82
CA LEU A 81 5.99 11.75 2.34
C LEU A 81 4.48 11.99 2.43
N ASP A 82 4.09 13.25 2.60
CA ASP A 82 2.69 13.66 2.56
C ASP A 82 2.11 13.56 1.14
N GLY A 83 0.94 12.95 1.04
CA GLY A 83 0.24 12.68 -0.20
C GLY A 83 -1.26 12.94 -0.12
N CYS A 84 -1.92 12.72 -1.24
CA CYS A 84 -3.36 12.85 -1.42
C CYS A 84 -3.94 11.57 -2.01
N GLN A 85 -5.15 11.22 -1.56
CA GLN A 85 -5.97 10.16 -2.13
C GLN A 85 -7.37 10.72 -2.43
N HIS A 86 -7.98 10.27 -3.53
CA HIS A 86 -9.33 10.68 -3.90
C HIS A 86 -10.36 9.73 -3.29
N VAL A 87 -11.44 10.31 -2.77
CA VAL A 87 -12.62 9.57 -2.32
C VAL A 87 -13.55 9.40 -3.51
N CYS A 88 -13.76 8.15 -3.91
CA CYS A 88 -14.52 7.78 -5.09
C CYS A 88 -15.79 7.04 -4.69
N THR A 89 -16.94 7.53 -5.14
CA THR A 89 -18.24 6.99 -4.72
C THR A 89 -19.03 6.46 -5.92
N LYS A 90 -19.70 5.32 -5.74
CA LYS A 90 -20.59 4.73 -6.74
C LYS A 90 -21.86 4.22 -6.07
N GLY A 91 -23.00 4.74 -6.51
CA GLY A 91 -24.30 4.18 -6.14
C GLY A 91 -24.55 2.89 -6.90
N PHE A 92 -24.99 1.86 -6.20
CA PHE A 92 -25.42 0.60 -6.82
C PHE A 92 -26.67 0.06 -6.10
N MET A 93 -27.45 -0.75 -6.82
CA MET A 93 -28.53 -1.50 -6.20
C MET A 93 -27.96 -2.83 -5.73
N LYS A 94 -27.95 -3.06 -4.42
CA LYS A 94 -27.58 -4.35 -3.85
C LYS A 94 -28.78 -5.30 -4.05
N PRO A 95 -28.62 -6.38 -4.85
CA PRO A 95 -29.67 -7.37 -5.01
C PRO A 95 -30.06 -7.93 -3.65
N GLN A 96 -31.35 -7.92 -3.31
CA GLN A 96 -31.82 -8.50 -2.08
C GLN A 96 -33.21 -9.13 -2.25
N CYS A 97 -33.41 -10.32 -1.68
CA CYS A 97 -34.72 -10.94 -1.60
C CYS A 97 -35.59 -10.28 -0.54
N CYS A 98 -36.85 -10.10 -0.87
CA CYS A 98 -37.86 -9.73 0.11
C CYS A 98 -37.95 -10.80 1.20
N PRO A 99 -38.44 -10.46 2.41
CA PRO A 99 -38.75 -11.46 3.42
C PRO A 99 -39.57 -12.62 2.83
N GLN A 100 -39.30 -13.84 3.30
CA GLN A 100 -39.95 -15.08 2.83
C GLN A 100 -39.61 -15.44 1.37
N HIS A 101 -38.52 -14.90 0.82
CA HIS A 101 -37.96 -15.29 -0.47
C HIS A 101 -36.46 -15.58 -0.34
N TRP A 102 -35.96 -16.52 -1.13
CA TRP A 102 -34.61 -17.05 -0.95
C TRP A 102 -33.87 -17.31 -2.26
N GLY A 103 -32.54 -17.34 -2.15
CA GLY A 103 -31.64 -17.70 -3.24
C GLY A 103 -31.51 -16.64 -4.35
N PRO A 104 -30.70 -16.91 -5.39
CA PRO A 104 -30.34 -15.92 -6.41
C PRO A 104 -31.52 -15.43 -7.28
N LEU A 105 -32.60 -16.22 -7.34
CA LEU A 105 -33.84 -15.88 -8.06
C LEU A 105 -34.93 -15.30 -7.16
N CYS A 106 -34.69 -15.21 -5.84
CA CYS A 106 -35.70 -14.85 -4.84
C CYS A 106 -36.97 -15.66 -5.00
N LEU A 107 -36.80 -16.98 -4.97
CA LEU A 107 -37.92 -17.92 -4.98
C LEU A 107 -38.69 -17.77 -3.69
N SER A 108 -40.03 -17.83 -3.75
CA SER A 108 -40.83 -17.82 -2.54
C SER A 108 -40.48 -19.02 -1.66
N CYS A 109 -40.45 -18.80 -0.35
CA CYS A 109 -40.28 -19.87 0.61
C CYS A 109 -41.36 -20.94 0.44
N PRO A 110 -41.04 -22.21 0.73
CA PRO A 110 -41.99 -23.31 0.64
C PRO A 110 -43.28 -23.00 1.41
N SER A 111 -44.41 -23.24 0.78
CA SER A 111 -45.72 -22.89 1.33
C SER A 111 -46.76 -23.82 0.74
N TRP A 112 -47.53 -24.46 1.63
CA TRP A 112 -48.59 -25.38 1.22
C TRP A 112 -49.99 -24.85 1.55
N SER A 113 -50.15 -24.27 2.74
CA SER A 113 -51.38 -23.58 3.16
C SER A 113 -51.55 -22.19 2.52
N GLY A 114 -50.60 -21.75 1.69
CA GLY A 114 -50.50 -20.39 1.19
C GLY A 114 -49.75 -19.44 2.12
N LYS A 115 -49.33 -19.91 3.31
CA LYS A 115 -48.41 -19.22 4.22
C LYS A 115 -47.02 -19.90 4.24
N PRO A 116 -45.92 -19.14 4.34
CA PRO A 116 -44.56 -19.68 4.40
C PRO A 116 -44.41 -20.72 5.52
N CYS A 117 -43.71 -21.81 5.20
CA CYS A 117 -43.50 -22.96 6.08
C CYS A 117 -44.79 -23.46 6.75
N SER A 118 -45.90 -23.34 6.02
CA SER A 118 -47.25 -23.74 6.43
C SER A 118 -47.70 -23.15 7.77
N PHE A 119 -47.07 -22.06 8.25
CA PHE A 119 -47.28 -21.45 9.58
C PHE A 119 -46.72 -22.26 10.77
N HIS A 120 -45.91 -23.28 10.52
CA HIS A 120 -45.35 -24.20 11.54
C HIS A 120 -43.82 -24.29 11.46
N GLY A 121 -43.18 -23.19 11.06
CA GLY A 121 -41.73 -23.12 10.99
C GLY A 121 -41.24 -21.79 10.45
N THR A 122 -39.92 -21.64 10.47
CA THR A 122 -39.22 -20.44 9.97
C THR A 122 -38.42 -20.79 8.71
N CYS A 123 -38.58 -20.00 7.65
CA CYS A 123 -37.83 -20.19 6.42
C CYS A 123 -36.41 -19.62 6.55
N VAL A 124 -35.41 -20.36 6.08
CA VAL A 124 -34.06 -19.83 5.84
C VAL A 124 -34.09 -19.00 4.55
N ASP A 125 -34.55 -17.76 4.69
CA ASP A 125 -34.75 -16.79 3.61
C ASP A 125 -33.52 -15.90 3.36
N GLY A 126 -33.62 -14.99 2.38
CA GLY A 126 -32.53 -14.11 1.95
C GLY A 126 -31.65 -14.68 0.83
N ASP A 127 -30.68 -13.87 0.37
CA ASP A 127 -29.93 -14.12 -0.86
C ASP A 127 -29.04 -15.37 -0.81
N VAL A 128 -28.52 -15.65 0.38
CA VAL A 128 -27.72 -16.85 0.71
C VAL A 128 -28.57 -17.96 1.34
N GLY A 129 -29.85 -17.67 1.60
CA GLY A 129 -30.79 -18.64 2.13
C GLY A 129 -31.03 -19.77 1.14
N ASN A 130 -31.24 -20.97 1.65
CA ASN A 130 -31.50 -22.17 0.84
C ASN A 130 -32.99 -22.55 0.82
N GLY A 131 -33.86 -21.73 1.42
CA GLY A 131 -35.30 -21.93 1.45
C GLY A 131 -35.78 -23.05 2.33
N THR A 132 -34.90 -23.67 3.12
CA THR A 132 -35.29 -24.75 4.03
C THR A 132 -36.22 -24.19 5.10
N CYS A 133 -37.36 -24.83 5.32
CA CYS A 133 -38.18 -24.55 6.48
C CYS A 133 -37.64 -25.31 7.69
N VAL A 134 -37.24 -24.56 8.71
CA VAL A 134 -36.93 -25.11 10.04
C VAL A 134 -38.25 -25.25 10.77
N CYS A 135 -38.70 -26.50 10.94
CA CYS A 135 -40.01 -26.79 11.52
C CYS A 135 -40.03 -26.69 13.04
N ASP A 136 -41.14 -26.18 13.55
CA ASP A 136 -41.44 -26.15 14.98
C ASP A 136 -41.62 -27.58 15.53
N ASP A 137 -41.46 -27.74 16.84
CA ASP A 137 -41.58 -29.05 17.49
C ASP A 137 -42.95 -29.72 17.21
N GLY A 138 -42.90 -30.97 16.74
CA GLY A 138 -44.08 -31.76 16.37
C GLY A 138 -44.39 -31.76 14.87
N PHE A 139 -43.74 -30.89 14.09
CA PHE A 139 -43.91 -30.80 12.64
C PHE A 139 -42.67 -31.30 11.89
N SER A 140 -42.88 -31.76 10.66
CA SER A 140 -41.87 -32.26 9.74
C SER A 140 -42.31 -32.04 8.29
N GLY A 141 -41.48 -32.50 7.35
CA GLY A 141 -41.71 -32.27 5.92
C GLY A 141 -41.12 -30.95 5.44
N PHE A 142 -40.98 -30.81 4.12
CA PHE A 142 -40.23 -29.73 3.48
C PHE A 142 -40.75 -28.30 3.77
N ALA A 143 -42.06 -28.13 3.93
CA ALA A 143 -42.73 -26.89 4.27
C ALA A 143 -43.43 -26.97 5.64
N CYS A 144 -42.99 -27.88 6.52
CA CYS A 144 -43.59 -28.14 7.83
C CYS A 144 -45.08 -28.53 7.77
N GLN A 145 -45.46 -29.20 6.69
CA GLN A 145 -46.83 -29.63 6.41
C GLN A 145 -47.17 -31.01 6.98
N GLU A 146 -46.18 -31.76 7.47
CA GLU A 146 -46.36 -33.09 8.02
C GLU A 146 -46.25 -33.05 9.54
N CYS A 147 -46.94 -33.96 10.19
CA CYS A 147 -46.78 -34.19 11.62
C CYS A 147 -45.68 -35.24 11.80
N ARG A 148 -44.78 -35.03 12.76
CA ARG A 148 -43.56 -35.85 12.93
C ARG A 148 -43.85 -37.30 13.33
N ASP A 149 -44.97 -37.56 13.98
CA ASP A 149 -45.49 -38.90 14.28
C ASP A 149 -46.85 -39.05 13.56
N HIS A 150 -46.97 -40.06 12.70
CA HIS A 150 -48.20 -40.33 11.95
C HIS A 150 -49.37 -40.75 12.85
N ASN A 151 -49.10 -41.15 14.10
CA ASN A 151 -50.09 -41.65 15.04
C ASN A 151 -50.32 -40.70 16.25
N ARG A 152 -49.63 -39.56 16.35
CA ARG A 152 -49.82 -38.54 17.40
C ARG A 152 -49.31 -37.17 16.93
N PHE A 153 -49.97 -36.05 17.28
CA PHE A 153 -49.28 -34.83 17.77
C PHE A 153 -50.28 -33.69 18.13
N GLY A 154 -50.51 -33.56 19.43
CA GLY A 154 -50.11 -32.46 20.31
C GLY A 154 -49.70 -33.16 21.62
N GLU A 155 -49.36 -32.50 22.74
CA GLU A 155 -48.97 -33.22 23.97
C GLU A 155 -49.95 -34.34 24.40
N LYS A 156 -51.22 -34.33 23.93
CA LYS A 156 -52.27 -35.27 24.32
C LYS A 156 -53.43 -35.44 23.29
N CYS A 157 -53.15 -35.82 22.04
CA CYS A 157 -54.16 -36.27 21.05
C CYS A 157 -54.37 -37.80 21.22
N ASP A 158 -55.55 -38.23 21.70
CA ASP A 158 -55.79 -39.61 22.18
C ASP A 158 -56.64 -40.45 21.20
N LYS A 159 -57.60 -39.83 20.49
CA LYS A 159 -58.58 -40.51 19.62
C LYS A 159 -58.82 -39.79 18.28
N GLY A 160 -57.73 -39.47 17.59
CA GLY A 160 -57.76 -38.75 16.32
C GLY A 160 -56.52 -38.99 15.47
N VAL A 161 -56.55 -38.49 14.24
CA VAL A 161 -55.42 -38.50 13.30
C VAL A 161 -54.96 -37.06 13.11
N CYS A 162 -53.66 -36.81 12.97
CA CYS A 162 -53.18 -35.45 12.72
C CYS A 162 -53.67 -34.93 11.37
N SER A 163 -54.04 -33.65 11.32
CA SER A 163 -54.36 -32.89 10.10
C SER A 163 -53.08 -32.66 9.30
N ASN A 164 -52.62 -33.71 8.62
CA ASN A 164 -51.39 -33.71 7.85
C ASN A 164 -51.63 -33.37 6.38
N GLY A 165 -50.59 -32.88 5.71
CA GLY A 165 -50.58 -32.71 4.27
C GLY A 165 -51.09 -31.34 3.78
N PRO A 166 -51.47 -31.25 2.50
CA PRO A 166 -51.63 -29.98 1.77
C PRO A 166 -52.57 -28.92 2.35
N GLU A 167 -53.63 -29.39 2.96
CA GLU A 167 -54.70 -28.57 3.56
C GLU A 167 -54.69 -28.73 5.09
N GLY A 168 -53.68 -29.43 5.62
CA GLY A 168 -53.52 -29.73 7.04
C GLY A 168 -53.07 -28.52 7.82
N ASP A 169 -53.71 -28.29 8.97
CA ASP A 169 -53.45 -27.20 9.91
C ASP A 169 -52.75 -27.69 11.19
N GLY A 170 -52.26 -28.94 11.20
CA GLY A 170 -51.59 -29.54 12.34
C GLY A 170 -52.52 -29.89 13.52
N GLN A 171 -53.83 -29.68 13.38
CA GLN A 171 -54.80 -29.97 14.45
C GLN A 171 -55.17 -31.46 14.49
N CYS A 172 -55.70 -31.94 15.62
CA CYS A 172 -56.14 -33.32 15.79
C CYS A 172 -57.51 -33.51 15.10
N LEU A 173 -57.56 -34.31 14.03
CA LEU A 173 -58.79 -34.69 13.32
C LEU A 173 -59.49 -35.81 14.09
N CYS A 174 -60.61 -35.49 14.74
CA CYS A 174 -61.27 -36.44 15.62
C CYS A 174 -62.05 -37.49 14.85
N GLN A 175 -61.82 -38.75 15.20
CA GLN A 175 -62.65 -39.84 14.68
C GLN A 175 -64.05 -39.73 15.31
N PRO A 176 -65.12 -39.75 14.51
CA PRO A 176 -66.49 -39.85 15.03
C PRO A 176 -66.63 -40.90 16.13
N PRO A 177 -67.30 -40.61 17.27
CA PRO A 177 -68.05 -39.39 17.61
C PRO A 177 -67.24 -38.34 18.39
N TYR A 178 -65.92 -38.45 18.45
CA TYR A 178 -65.07 -37.59 19.27
C TYR A 178 -64.93 -36.18 18.66
N SER A 179 -64.73 -35.17 19.48
CA SER A 179 -64.63 -33.75 19.10
C SER A 179 -63.66 -32.97 19.99
N GLY A 180 -63.45 -31.70 19.66
CA GLY A 180 -62.56 -30.77 20.36
C GLY A 180 -61.09 -30.89 19.96
N THR A 181 -60.28 -29.91 20.38
CA THR A 181 -58.88 -29.75 19.91
C THR A 181 -57.96 -30.93 20.21
N ARG A 182 -58.39 -31.86 21.09
CA ARG A 182 -57.65 -33.05 21.52
C ARG A 182 -58.41 -34.36 21.31
N CYS A 183 -59.60 -34.31 20.72
CA CYS A 183 -60.47 -35.46 20.49
C CYS A 183 -60.80 -36.25 21.77
N ASP A 184 -60.91 -35.53 22.87
CA ASP A 184 -61.25 -36.03 24.20
C ASP A 184 -62.71 -35.78 24.57
N GLN A 185 -63.44 -34.99 23.78
CA GLN A 185 -64.87 -34.75 23.95
C GLN A 185 -65.69 -35.66 23.03
N VAL A 186 -66.97 -35.88 23.34
CA VAL A 186 -67.91 -36.64 22.49
C VAL A 186 -69.05 -35.71 22.07
N SER A 187 -69.32 -35.62 20.76
CA SER A 187 -70.42 -34.82 20.20
C SER A 187 -71.42 -35.70 19.45
N THR A 188 -72.71 -35.57 19.80
CA THR A 188 -73.80 -36.30 19.16
C THR A 188 -73.98 -35.91 17.69
N ARG A 189 -73.65 -34.66 17.31
CA ARG A 189 -73.65 -34.18 15.92
C ARG A 189 -72.63 -34.90 15.03
N CYS A 190 -71.55 -35.36 15.62
CA CYS A 190 -70.50 -36.08 14.90
C CYS A 190 -70.73 -37.58 14.83
N SER A 191 -71.78 -38.11 15.46
CA SER A 191 -72.09 -39.54 15.41
C SER A 191 -72.61 -40.02 14.04
N SER A 192 -73.06 -39.10 13.17
CA SER A 192 -73.62 -39.38 11.84
C SER A 192 -72.67 -39.04 10.68
N CYS A 193 -71.38 -38.86 10.94
CA CYS A 193 -70.41 -38.50 9.90
C CYS A 193 -70.20 -39.65 8.89
N SER A 194 -70.13 -39.30 7.60
CA SER A 194 -69.91 -40.27 6.50
C SER A 194 -68.50 -40.91 6.59
N PRO A 195 -68.26 -42.10 6.01
CA PRO A 195 -66.91 -42.64 5.87
C PRO A 195 -65.96 -41.63 5.18
N ASN A 196 -64.69 -41.63 5.57
CA ASN A 196 -63.66 -40.67 5.14
C ASN A 196 -63.93 -39.21 5.55
N SER A 197 -64.58 -38.99 6.70
CA SER A 197 -64.78 -37.68 7.30
C SER A 197 -64.37 -37.66 8.79
N TYR A 198 -64.05 -36.49 9.31
CA TYR A 198 -63.68 -36.23 10.69
C TYR A 198 -64.59 -35.16 11.31
N CYS A 199 -64.59 -35.08 12.64
CA CYS A 199 -65.35 -34.09 13.38
C CYS A 199 -64.48 -32.87 13.70
N ARG A 200 -64.91 -31.67 13.30
CA ARG A 200 -64.23 -30.39 13.57
C ARG A 200 -65.06 -29.49 14.47
N GLY A 201 -64.42 -28.87 15.47
CA GLY A 201 -65.05 -27.94 16.42
C GLY A 201 -65.34 -28.57 17.78
N ASP A 202 -65.85 -27.74 18.71
CA ASP A 202 -66.17 -28.13 20.09
C ASP A 202 -67.70 -28.28 20.29
N ALA A 203 -68.10 -29.27 21.09
CA ALA A 203 -69.46 -29.50 21.56
C ALA A 203 -70.58 -29.31 20.49
N ASP A 204 -71.37 -28.22 20.58
CA ASP A 204 -72.56 -27.95 19.77
C ASP A 204 -72.27 -27.29 18.40
N ALA A 205 -71.08 -26.75 18.21
CA ALA A 205 -70.62 -26.21 16.93
C ALA A 205 -69.94 -27.28 16.04
N ALA A 206 -69.80 -28.51 16.57
CA ALA A 206 -69.09 -29.58 15.90
C ALA A 206 -69.81 -30.05 14.62
N GLY A 207 -69.07 -30.11 13.51
CA GLY A 207 -69.56 -30.53 12.20
C GLY A 207 -68.62 -31.52 11.50
N CYS A 208 -69.19 -32.41 10.68
CA CYS A 208 -68.40 -33.38 9.91
C CYS A 208 -67.73 -32.69 8.71
N GLU A 209 -66.41 -32.82 8.55
CA GLU A 209 -65.62 -32.37 7.39
C GLU A 209 -64.89 -33.55 6.75
N CYS A 210 -64.60 -33.51 5.45
CA CYS A 210 -63.89 -34.62 4.80
C CYS A 210 -62.44 -34.71 5.28
N LEU A 211 -61.92 -35.93 5.42
CA LEU A 211 -60.49 -36.14 5.71
C LEU A 211 -59.62 -35.50 4.61
N PRO A 212 -58.41 -35.00 4.93
CA PRO A 212 -57.46 -34.50 3.94
C PRO A 212 -57.30 -35.48 2.76
N GLY A 213 -57.36 -34.98 1.52
CA GLY A 213 -57.34 -35.79 0.28
C GLY A 213 -58.70 -36.29 -0.21
N TYR A 214 -59.77 -36.08 0.56
CA TYR A 214 -61.16 -36.38 0.19
C TYR A 214 -61.98 -35.11 0.10
N ARG A 215 -62.87 -35.00 -0.90
CA ARG A 215 -63.74 -33.84 -1.10
C ARG A 215 -65.21 -34.22 -0.99
N ARG A 216 -66.03 -33.29 -0.49
CA ARG A 216 -67.49 -33.48 -0.48
C ARG A 216 -68.00 -33.48 -1.92
N THR A 217 -68.56 -34.61 -2.32
CA THR A 217 -69.32 -34.73 -3.55
C THR A 217 -70.66 -33.99 -3.42
N ALA A 218 -71.31 -33.70 -4.55
CA ALA A 218 -72.65 -33.11 -4.57
C ALA A 218 -73.70 -33.94 -3.79
N ALA A 219 -73.41 -35.23 -3.55
CA ALA A 219 -74.21 -36.15 -2.74
C ALA A 219 -73.88 -36.13 -1.23
N GLY A 220 -73.03 -35.21 -0.76
CA GLY A 220 -72.67 -35.06 0.66
C GLY A 220 -71.67 -36.10 1.20
N LYS A 221 -71.14 -36.99 0.35
CA LYS A 221 -70.15 -38.02 0.71
C LYS A 221 -68.73 -37.56 0.40
N CYS A 222 -67.77 -37.97 1.23
CA CYS A 222 -66.34 -37.69 1.05
C CYS A 222 -65.70 -38.74 0.12
N ALA A 223 -65.30 -38.32 -1.08
CA ALA A 223 -64.66 -39.17 -2.09
C ALA A 223 -63.27 -38.64 -2.47
N THR A 224 -62.35 -39.53 -2.88
CA THR A 224 -60.96 -39.18 -3.21
C THR A 224 -60.90 -38.24 -4.41
N GLY A 225 -60.09 -37.18 -4.34
CA GLY A 225 -59.93 -36.20 -5.41
C GLY A 225 -58.96 -36.63 -6.52
N ILE A 226 -59.28 -36.25 -7.76
CA ILE A 226 -58.34 -36.19 -8.92
C ILE A 226 -57.41 -34.98 -8.70
N CYS A 227 -56.16 -35.08 -9.17
CA CYS A 227 -55.12 -34.04 -9.11
C CYS A 227 -55.64 -32.59 -9.05
N ALA A 228 -55.39 -31.91 -7.93
CA ALA A 228 -55.65 -30.50 -7.72
C ALA A 228 -54.34 -29.69 -7.78
N ALA A 229 -54.45 -28.38 -8.06
CA ALA A 229 -53.32 -27.45 -8.20
C ALA A 229 -52.47 -27.29 -6.91
N ARG A 230 -52.90 -27.85 -5.78
CA ARG A 230 -52.21 -27.82 -4.49
C ARG A 230 -51.59 -29.16 -4.09
N ASP A 231 -51.68 -30.21 -4.90
CA ASP A 231 -51.19 -31.54 -4.49
C ASP A 231 -49.69 -31.77 -4.79
N CYS A 232 -49.13 -30.97 -5.69
CA CYS A 232 -47.74 -30.99 -6.10
C CYS A 232 -47.17 -29.56 -6.11
N ASP A 233 -45.84 -29.42 -6.19
CA ASP A 233 -45.18 -28.13 -6.41
C ASP A 233 -45.78 -27.41 -7.62
N VAL A 234 -45.81 -26.06 -7.61
CA VAL A 234 -46.29 -25.26 -8.75
C VAL A 234 -45.50 -25.56 -10.04
N ASN A 235 -44.26 -26.02 -9.88
CA ASN A 235 -43.35 -26.45 -10.96
C ASN A 235 -43.35 -27.97 -11.20
N ALA A 236 -44.34 -28.71 -10.70
CA ALA A 236 -44.53 -30.13 -10.96
C ALA A 236 -45.77 -30.42 -11.82
N GLN A 237 -45.77 -31.59 -12.46
CA GLN A 237 -46.89 -32.19 -13.14
C GLN A 237 -47.50 -33.29 -12.25
N CYS A 238 -48.80 -33.18 -12.03
CA CYS A 238 -49.57 -34.13 -11.24
C CYS A 238 -50.20 -35.20 -12.14
N SER A 239 -50.07 -36.47 -11.76
CA SER A 239 -50.77 -37.61 -12.36
C SER A 239 -51.49 -38.43 -11.26
N SER A 240 -52.62 -39.04 -11.60
CA SER A 240 -53.41 -39.86 -10.67
C SER A 240 -53.59 -41.27 -11.22
N GLN A 241 -53.21 -42.28 -10.43
CA GLN A 241 -53.46 -43.68 -10.73
C GLN A 241 -54.38 -44.25 -9.62
N GLY A 242 -55.68 -44.27 -9.87
CA GLY A 242 -56.68 -44.59 -8.85
C GLY A 242 -56.75 -43.51 -7.76
N SER A 243 -56.60 -43.88 -6.49
CA SER A 243 -56.63 -42.98 -5.33
C SER A 243 -55.26 -42.37 -4.97
N ARG A 244 -54.19 -42.67 -5.73
CA ARG A 244 -52.83 -42.23 -5.43
C ARG A 244 -52.41 -41.10 -6.36
N VAL A 245 -52.02 -39.97 -5.77
CA VAL A 245 -51.45 -38.82 -6.48
C VAL A 245 -49.93 -39.00 -6.61
N THR A 246 -49.41 -38.88 -7.83
CA THR A 246 -47.98 -38.90 -8.14
C THR A 246 -47.58 -37.55 -8.75
N CYS A 247 -46.52 -36.96 -8.23
CA CYS A 247 -45.97 -35.70 -8.71
C CYS A 247 -44.62 -35.94 -9.38
N ALA A 248 -44.36 -35.28 -10.50
CA ALA A 248 -43.06 -35.27 -11.16
C ALA A 248 -42.70 -33.84 -11.54
N CYS A 249 -41.46 -33.40 -11.30
CA CYS A 249 -41.06 -32.04 -11.68
C CYS A 249 -41.19 -31.81 -13.19
N LYS A 250 -41.61 -30.60 -13.58
CA LYS A 250 -41.61 -30.16 -14.98
C LYS A 250 -40.17 -30.20 -15.53
N PRO A 251 -39.98 -30.22 -16.86
CA PRO A 251 -38.67 -30.05 -17.48
C PRO A 251 -37.95 -28.82 -16.90
N ASP A 252 -36.62 -28.90 -16.79
CA ASP A 252 -35.72 -27.86 -16.24
C ASP A 252 -35.76 -27.64 -14.71
N TYR A 253 -36.54 -28.46 -13.99
CA TYR A 253 -36.55 -28.52 -12.54
C TYR A 253 -36.06 -29.88 -12.01
N LEU A 254 -35.51 -29.89 -10.81
CA LEU A 254 -34.98 -31.06 -10.10
C LEU A 254 -35.70 -31.24 -8.77
N GLY A 255 -35.91 -32.50 -8.37
CA GLY A 255 -36.49 -32.85 -7.08
C GLY A 255 -37.44 -34.05 -7.17
N ASP A 256 -38.29 -34.22 -6.16
CA ASP A 256 -39.17 -35.37 -5.98
C ASP A 256 -40.60 -35.15 -6.50
N GLY A 257 -40.85 -34.01 -7.15
CA GLY A 257 -42.18 -33.60 -7.65
C GLY A 257 -43.06 -32.92 -6.60
N ARG A 258 -42.74 -33.07 -5.31
CA ARG A 258 -43.35 -32.26 -4.23
C ARG A 258 -42.53 -31.01 -3.94
N VAL A 259 -41.24 -31.07 -4.25
CA VAL A 259 -40.30 -29.97 -4.26
C VAL A 259 -39.61 -29.94 -5.61
N CYS A 260 -39.71 -28.82 -6.32
CA CYS A 260 -39.07 -28.65 -7.61
C CYS A 260 -38.22 -27.39 -7.61
N VAL A 261 -36.91 -27.56 -7.50
CA VAL A 261 -35.94 -26.46 -7.60
C VAL A 261 -35.46 -26.30 -9.04
N PRO A 262 -35.28 -25.07 -9.53
CA PRO A 262 -34.69 -24.83 -10.84
C PRO A 262 -33.34 -25.53 -10.98
N ARG A 263 -33.13 -26.27 -12.08
CA ARG A 263 -31.80 -26.78 -12.43
C ARG A 263 -30.87 -25.60 -12.69
N ASN A 264 -29.72 -25.55 -12.02
CA ASN A 264 -28.73 -24.50 -12.21
C ASN A 264 -27.56 -24.98 -13.09
N PRO A 265 -27.49 -24.59 -14.38
CA PRO A 265 -26.40 -24.98 -15.27
C PRO A 265 -25.04 -24.51 -14.77
N CYS A 266 -24.96 -23.40 -14.02
CA CYS A 266 -23.68 -22.89 -13.51
C CYS A 266 -23.01 -23.84 -12.51
N SER A 267 -23.75 -24.80 -11.94
CA SER A 267 -23.20 -25.79 -11.01
C SER A 267 -22.42 -26.90 -11.71
N GLU A 268 -22.58 -27.03 -13.03
CA GLU A 268 -21.91 -28.02 -13.86
C GLU A 268 -21.09 -27.32 -14.95
N ASN A 269 -19.78 -27.55 -14.98
CA ASN A 269 -18.87 -26.99 -15.99
C ASN A 269 -19.05 -25.46 -16.25
N ASN A 270 -19.29 -24.68 -15.19
CA ASN A 270 -19.52 -23.23 -15.26
C ASN A 270 -20.62 -22.84 -16.28
N GLY A 271 -21.65 -23.67 -16.47
CA GLY A 271 -22.73 -23.44 -17.43
C GLY A 271 -22.27 -23.37 -18.89
N GLY A 272 -21.10 -23.96 -19.21
CA GLY A 272 -20.47 -23.86 -20.53
C GLY A 272 -19.69 -22.56 -20.77
N CYS A 273 -19.55 -21.70 -19.76
CA CYS A 273 -18.81 -20.46 -19.86
C CYS A 273 -17.29 -20.67 -19.71
N PRO A 274 -16.44 -20.03 -20.55
CA PRO A 274 -14.99 -20.14 -20.46
C PRO A 274 -14.43 -19.78 -19.06
N VAL A 275 -13.86 -20.75 -18.35
CA VAL A 275 -13.51 -20.61 -16.93
C VAL A 275 -12.41 -19.57 -16.64
N ASN A 276 -11.55 -19.28 -17.62
CA ASN A 276 -10.39 -18.37 -17.41
C ASN A 276 -10.73 -16.89 -17.53
N SER A 277 -11.85 -16.52 -18.14
CA SER A 277 -12.19 -15.12 -18.44
C SER A 277 -13.65 -14.76 -18.16
N THR A 278 -14.46 -15.71 -17.69
CA THR A 278 -15.90 -15.51 -17.50
C THR A 278 -16.43 -16.17 -16.24
N VAL A 279 -17.54 -15.62 -15.74
CA VAL A 279 -18.34 -16.14 -14.63
C VAL A 279 -19.74 -16.45 -15.14
N CYS A 280 -20.27 -17.62 -14.80
CA CYS A 280 -21.63 -18.00 -15.10
C CYS A 280 -22.63 -17.28 -14.18
N VAL A 281 -23.66 -16.67 -14.79
CA VAL A 281 -24.76 -16.01 -14.08
C VAL A 281 -26.02 -16.81 -14.32
N PHE A 282 -26.57 -17.39 -13.26
CA PHE A 282 -27.84 -18.11 -13.31
C PHE A 282 -29.01 -17.14 -13.58
N LYS A 283 -29.82 -17.42 -14.61
CA LYS A 283 -30.91 -16.52 -15.05
C LYS A 283 -32.31 -17.09 -14.81
N GLY A 284 -32.43 -18.41 -14.78
CA GLY A 284 -33.70 -19.11 -14.65
C GLY A 284 -33.51 -20.62 -14.75
N PRO A 285 -34.59 -21.42 -14.61
CA PRO A 285 -34.53 -22.87 -14.71
C PRO A 285 -33.82 -23.32 -15.99
N ASN A 286 -32.70 -24.03 -15.83
CA ASN A 286 -31.81 -24.48 -16.90
C ASN A 286 -31.33 -23.36 -17.86
N GLU A 287 -31.33 -22.11 -17.40
CA GLU A 287 -30.92 -20.93 -18.18
C GLU A 287 -29.79 -20.17 -17.46
N SER A 288 -28.69 -19.95 -18.17
CA SER A 288 -27.53 -19.21 -17.68
C SER A 288 -26.96 -18.25 -18.71
N GLN A 289 -26.23 -17.24 -18.24
CA GLN A 289 -25.54 -16.27 -19.08
C GLN A 289 -24.08 -16.13 -18.64
N CYS A 290 -23.14 -16.17 -19.59
CA CYS A 290 -21.74 -15.86 -19.32
C CYS A 290 -21.55 -14.35 -19.16
N ARG A 291 -20.74 -13.95 -18.18
CA ARG A 291 -20.34 -12.56 -17.96
C ARG A 291 -18.82 -12.49 -17.83
N CYS A 292 -18.19 -11.51 -18.47
CA CYS A 292 -16.75 -11.31 -18.34
C CYS A 292 -16.34 -11.06 -16.89
N MET A 293 -15.15 -11.54 -16.53
CA MET A 293 -14.48 -11.14 -15.30
C MET A 293 -14.19 -9.63 -15.32
N PHE A 294 -13.93 -9.06 -14.15
CA PHE A 294 -13.69 -7.62 -14.01
C PHE A 294 -12.51 -7.19 -14.89
N GLY A 295 -12.63 -6.03 -15.55
CA GLY A 295 -11.60 -5.51 -16.46
C GLY A 295 -11.55 -6.14 -17.86
N MET A 296 -12.42 -7.09 -18.19
CA MET A 296 -12.42 -7.78 -19.48
C MET A 296 -13.65 -7.45 -20.34
N SER A 297 -13.47 -7.47 -21.66
CA SER A 297 -14.53 -7.27 -22.67
C SER A 297 -14.80 -8.54 -23.49
N PRO A 298 -16.05 -8.75 -23.95
CA PRO A 298 -16.40 -9.92 -24.76
C PRO A 298 -15.66 -9.98 -26.09
N VAL A 299 -15.05 -11.12 -26.40
CA VAL A 299 -14.50 -11.39 -27.73
C VAL A 299 -15.65 -11.79 -28.66
N GLY A 300 -15.72 -11.20 -29.86
CA GLY A 300 -16.80 -11.49 -30.81
C GLY A 300 -18.20 -11.04 -30.33
N GLY A 301 -18.27 -10.08 -29.40
CA GLY A 301 -19.51 -9.46 -28.94
C GLY A 301 -20.32 -10.26 -27.91
N SER A 302 -19.87 -11.45 -27.51
CA SER A 302 -20.54 -12.27 -26.49
C SER A 302 -19.53 -12.95 -25.57
N ALA A 303 -19.77 -12.85 -24.26
CA ALA A 303 -18.92 -13.50 -23.26
C ALA A 303 -18.93 -15.03 -23.36
N ALA A 304 -19.89 -15.62 -24.10
CA ALA A 304 -19.89 -17.06 -24.37
C ALA A 304 -18.65 -17.51 -25.16
N PHE A 305 -18.03 -16.63 -25.96
CA PHE A 305 -16.81 -16.92 -26.71
C PHE A 305 -15.53 -16.61 -25.92
N GLY A 306 -15.65 -16.15 -24.68
CA GLY A 306 -14.55 -15.70 -23.84
C GLY A 306 -14.40 -14.19 -23.85
N CYS A 307 -13.57 -13.69 -22.94
CA CYS A 307 -13.29 -12.27 -22.78
C CYS A 307 -11.78 -11.99 -22.82
N GLU A 308 -11.44 -10.80 -23.30
CA GLU A 308 -10.07 -10.29 -23.37
C GLU A 308 -9.90 -9.11 -22.42
N LEU A 309 -8.69 -8.93 -21.90
CA LEU A 309 -8.37 -7.85 -20.97
C LEU A 309 -8.44 -6.50 -21.69
N VAL A 310 -9.24 -5.57 -21.16
CA VAL A 310 -9.28 -4.20 -21.66
C VAL A 310 -8.13 -3.44 -21.03
N SER A 311 -7.32 -2.77 -21.84
CA SER A 311 -6.26 -1.89 -21.34
C SER A 311 -6.84 -0.87 -20.36
N ALA A 312 -6.36 -0.92 -19.11
CA ALA A 312 -6.64 0.10 -18.12
C ALA A 312 -5.77 1.34 -18.31
N CYS A 313 -4.82 1.28 -19.24
CA CYS A 313 -3.87 2.34 -19.55
C CYS A 313 -4.38 3.31 -20.61
N SER A 314 -4.26 4.59 -20.30
CA SER A 314 -4.47 5.74 -21.19
C SER A 314 -3.38 6.79 -20.94
N ALA A 315 -3.27 7.81 -21.80
CA ALA A 315 -2.21 8.82 -21.73
C ALA A 315 -2.12 9.56 -20.38
N ASP A 316 -3.24 9.68 -19.66
CA ASP A 316 -3.30 10.39 -18.37
C ASP A 316 -3.30 9.43 -17.15
N THR A 317 -2.99 8.15 -17.34
CA THR A 317 -3.12 7.14 -16.26
C THR A 317 -1.95 7.15 -15.28
N CYS A 318 -0.75 7.36 -15.82
CA CYS A 318 0.50 7.39 -15.07
C CYS A 318 1.21 8.73 -15.29
N ASP A 319 2.30 8.97 -14.55
CA ASP A 319 3.20 10.09 -14.85
C ASP A 319 3.66 10.03 -16.32
N ALA A 320 3.99 11.19 -16.90
CA ALA A 320 4.42 11.29 -18.29
C ALA A 320 5.69 10.48 -18.58
N THR A 321 6.53 10.24 -17.56
CA THR A 321 7.74 9.40 -17.65
C THR A 321 7.57 8.03 -16.98
N ALA A 322 6.33 7.56 -16.85
CA ALA A 322 6.02 6.23 -16.33
C ALA A 322 5.41 5.32 -17.40
N VAL A 323 5.77 4.04 -17.33
CA VAL A 323 5.19 2.99 -18.15
C VAL A 323 3.97 2.41 -17.44
N CYS A 324 2.84 2.40 -18.14
CA CYS A 324 1.60 1.81 -17.65
C CYS A 324 1.48 0.34 -18.08
N HIS A 325 1.19 -0.54 -17.13
CA HIS A 325 0.88 -1.95 -17.35
C HIS A 325 -0.57 -2.22 -16.93
N THR A 326 -1.30 -3.06 -17.67
CA THR A 326 -2.61 -3.56 -17.22
C THR A 326 -2.43 -4.94 -16.61
N GLU A 327 -2.82 -5.09 -15.35
CA GLU A 327 -2.72 -6.32 -14.58
C GLU A 327 -3.90 -7.26 -14.88
N ALA A 328 -3.81 -8.52 -14.45
CA ALA A 328 -4.81 -9.55 -14.77
C ALA A 328 -6.21 -9.28 -14.19
N ASP A 329 -6.30 -8.45 -13.15
CA ASP A 329 -7.55 -7.95 -12.58
C ASP A 329 -8.12 -6.73 -13.33
N GLY A 330 -7.46 -6.30 -14.41
CA GLY A 330 -7.84 -5.13 -15.19
C GLY A 330 -7.60 -3.79 -14.49
N GLN A 331 -6.80 -3.76 -13.43
CA GLN A 331 -6.25 -2.52 -12.88
C GLN A 331 -4.97 -2.15 -13.62
N HIS A 332 -4.59 -0.87 -13.55
CA HIS A 332 -3.31 -0.42 -14.07
C HIS A 332 -2.26 -0.40 -12.97
N ARG A 333 -1.00 -0.64 -13.35
CA ARG A 333 0.18 -0.41 -12.53
C ARG A 333 1.11 0.54 -13.29
N CYS A 334 1.53 1.60 -12.61
CA CYS A 334 2.47 2.57 -13.14
C CYS A 334 3.87 2.29 -12.62
N VAL A 335 4.88 2.34 -13.49
CA VAL A 335 6.29 2.12 -13.13
C VAL A 335 7.12 3.24 -13.74
N CYS A 336 7.87 3.97 -12.92
CA CYS A 336 8.74 5.04 -13.41
C CYS A 336 9.83 4.51 -14.33
N GLU A 337 10.29 5.36 -15.26
CA GLU A 337 11.42 5.06 -16.14
C GLU A 337 12.72 4.78 -15.36
N ALA A 338 13.66 4.12 -16.03
CA ALA A 338 14.95 3.74 -15.43
C ALA A 338 15.71 4.99 -14.94
N GLY A 339 16.18 4.94 -13.68
CA GLY A 339 16.90 6.05 -13.05
C GLY A 339 16.02 7.11 -12.41
N GLN A 340 14.68 6.95 -12.45
CA GLN A 340 13.74 7.77 -11.70
C GLN A 340 13.23 7.03 -10.46
N ILE A 341 12.73 7.79 -9.49
CA ILE A 341 12.07 7.25 -8.29
C ILE A 341 10.62 7.74 -8.22
N GLY A 342 9.76 7.00 -7.56
CA GLY A 342 8.36 7.38 -7.37
C GLY A 342 7.41 6.19 -7.36
N ASP A 343 6.12 6.48 -7.31
CA ASP A 343 5.04 5.49 -7.27
C ASP A 343 4.43 5.20 -8.66
N GLY A 344 5.05 5.73 -9.72
CA GLY A 344 4.58 5.64 -11.11
C GLY A 344 3.45 6.60 -11.47
N HIS A 345 2.67 7.07 -10.50
CA HIS A 345 1.72 8.17 -10.68
C HIS A 345 2.41 9.53 -10.59
N ARG A 346 3.52 9.57 -9.86
CA ARG A 346 4.49 10.66 -9.86
C ARG A 346 5.90 10.11 -9.91
N CYS A 347 6.69 10.58 -10.88
CA CYS A 347 8.08 10.19 -11.04
C CYS A 347 9.02 11.39 -10.89
N TYR A 348 10.12 11.18 -10.17
CA TYR A 348 11.13 12.18 -9.88
C TYR A 348 12.45 11.77 -10.53
N GLY A 349 12.96 12.67 -11.37
CA GLY A 349 14.29 12.58 -11.96
C GLY A 349 15.41 12.91 -10.98
N ASN A 350 16.62 13.12 -11.50
CA ASN A 350 17.76 13.53 -10.68
C ASN A 350 17.57 14.94 -10.08
N LEU A 351 18.45 15.36 -9.16
CA LEU A 351 18.39 16.63 -8.44
C LEU A 351 18.31 17.83 -9.38
N MET A 352 19.04 17.79 -10.51
CA MET A 352 19.03 18.86 -11.50
C MET A 352 17.69 18.94 -12.25
N GLU A 353 17.19 17.80 -12.73
CA GLU A 353 15.86 17.69 -13.36
C GLU A 353 14.75 18.13 -12.43
N ARG A 354 14.80 17.68 -11.17
CA ARG A 354 13.84 18.05 -10.13
C ARG A 354 13.86 19.54 -9.83
N LEU A 355 15.04 20.16 -9.78
CA LEU A 355 15.18 21.60 -9.59
C LEU A 355 14.56 22.40 -10.75
N ILE A 356 14.83 21.98 -11.99
CA ILE A 356 14.23 22.61 -13.19
C ILE A 356 12.71 22.47 -13.18
N GLU A 357 12.21 21.31 -12.75
CA GLU A 357 10.77 21.05 -12.65
C GLU A 357 10.08 21.96 -11.62
N LEU A 358 10.70 22.15 -10.45
CA LEU A 358 10.22 23.05 -9.40
C LEU A 358 10.19 24.52 -9.85
N ASP A 359 11.13 24.96 -10.70
CA ASP A 359 11.11 26.32 -11.24
C ASP A 359 10.07 26.51 -12.35
N ARG A 360 9.76 25.46 -13.11
CA ARG A 360 8.77 25.52 -14.21
C ARG A 360 7.32 25.48 -13.70
N SER A 361 7.08 24.83 -12.56
CA SER A 361 5.72 24.50 -12.12
C SER A 361 5.57 24.45 -10.60
N GLY A 362 4.33 24.52 -10.09
CA GLY A 362 4.03 24.42 -8.66
C GLY A 362 4.23 25.73 -7.89
N SER A 363 4.43 25.60 -6.58
CA SER A 363 4.53 26.73 -5.63
C SER A 363 5.79 27.57 -5.81
N GLN A 364 6.84 27.01 -6.41
CA GLN A 364 8.14 27.67 -6.59
C GLN A 364 8.36 28.20 -8.01
N ARG A 365 7.30 28.22 -8.84
CA ARG A 365 7.38 28.66 -10.24
C ARG A 365 8.02 30.05 -10.37
N GLU A 366 9.04 30.16 -11.22
CA GLU A 366 9.79 31.39 -11.51
C GLU A 366 10.48 32.01 -10.28
N SER A 367 10.58 31.27 -9.17
CA SER A 367 11.21 31.72 -7.93
C SER A 367 12.61 31.16 -7.75
N LEU A 368 12.96 30.09 -8.50
CA LEU A 368 14.23 29.37 -8.41
C LEU A 368 15.10 29.58 -9.66
N THR A 369 14.69 30.41 -10.61
CA THR A 369 15.38 30.61 -11.89
C THR A 369 16.86 30.99 -11.72
N GLY A 370 17.18 31.82 -10.72
CA GLY A 370 18.57 32.14 -10.38
C GLY A 370 19.35 30.96 -9.80
N SER A 371 18.66 30.09 -9.05
CA SER A 371 19.24 28.87 -8.47
C SER A 371 19.50 27.82 -9.54
N VAL A 372 18.54 27.60 -10.45
CA VAL A 372 18.74 26.74 -11.63
C VAL A 372 20.02 27.16 -12.35
N ALA A 373 20.16 28.45 -12.68
CA ALA A 373 21.36 28.96 -13.35
C ALA A 373 22.65 28.78 -12.52
N MET A 374 22.60 28.97 -11.20
CA MET A 374 23.73 28.75 -10.30
C MET A 374 24.19 27.28 -10.30
N PHE A 375 23.24 26.35 -10.17
CA PHE A 375 23.52 24.92 -10.13
C PHE A 375 23.90 24.35 -11.49
N GLU A 376 23.29 24.80 -12.59
CA GLU A 376 23.68 24.43 -13.96
C GLU A 376 25.14 24.81 -14.25
N LYS A 377 25.55 26.01 -13.84
CA LYS A 377 26.90 26.52 -14.07
C LYS A 377 27.94 25.88 -13.15
N GLY A 378 27.57 25.58 -11.90
CA GLY A 378 28.50 25.10 -10.88
C GLY A 378 28.56 23.58 -10.67
N CYS A 379 27.44 22.86 -10.78
CA CYS A 379 27.35 21.44 -10.42
C CYS A 379 26.41 20.61 -11.31
N SER A 380 26.21 21.00 -12.58
CA SER A 380 25.29 20.25 -13.47
C SER A 380 25.60 18.75 -13.52
N LEU A 381 26.87 18.37 -13.73
CA LEU A 381 27.29 16.97 -13.79
C LEU A 381 27.07 16.24 -12.46
N LEU A 382 27.41 16.90 -11.35
CA LEU A 382 27.31 16.35 -10.01
C LEU A 382 25.84 16.11 -9.62
N LEU A 383 24.95 17.04 -9.91
CA LEU A 383 23.52 16.89 -9.61
C LEU A 383 22.76 16.01 -10.60
N SER A 384 23.29 15.79 -11.80
CA SER A 384 22.64 14.93 -12.81
C SER A 384 23.07 13.46 -12.73
N HIS A 385 24.32 13.19 -12.30
CA HIS A 385 24.89 11.84 -12.40
C HIS A 385 25.50 11.30 -11.11
N MET A 386 25.79 12.15 -10.12
CA MET A 386 26.43 11.75 -8.87
C MET A 386 25.43 11.81 -7.71
N GLY A 387 25.79 11.23 -6.57
CA GLY A 387 24.95 11.23 -5.38
C GLY A 387 25.13 9.95 -4.56
N PRO A 388 24.40 9.81 -3.45
CA PRO A 388 23.30 10.68 -3.03
C PRO A 388 23.72 12.02 -2.39
N PHE A 389 22.97 13.10 -2.65
CA PHE A 389 23.17 14.41 -2.00
C PHE A 389 21.89 14.96 -1.36
N THR A 390 22.07 15.85 -0.40
CA THR A 390 21.02 16.74 0.12
C THR A 390 21.35 18.17 -0.29
N ALA A 391 20.49 18.76 -1.12
CA ALA A 391 20.70 20.07 -1.72
C ALA A 391 19.83 21.15 -1.06
N PHE A 392 20.44 22.24 -0.64
CA PHE A 392 19.78 23.41 -0.06
C PHE A 392 19.62 24.48 -1.14
N VAL A 393 18.45 24.52 -1.78
CA VAL A 393 18.20 25.36 -2.95
C VAL A 393 17.64 26.72 -2.49
N PRO A 394 18.35 27.84 -2.72
CA PRO A 394 17.85 29.14 -2.31
C PRO A 394 16.73 29.65 -3.22
N VAL A 395 15.80 30.43 -2.68
CA VAL A 395 14.84 31.19 -3.48
C VAL A 395 15.56 32.41 -4.06
N MET A 396 15.78 32.39 -5.38
CA MET A 396 16.38 33.50 -6.12
C MET A 396 15.92 33.50 -7.58
N LYS A 397 15.47 34.65 -8.08
CA LYS A 397 14.99 34.82 -9.46
C LYS A 397 16.11 35.13 -10.46
N THR A 398 17.11 35.85 -10.01
CA THR A 398 18.27 36.24 -10.83
C THR A 398 19.52 35.58 -10.26
N PRO A 399 20.41 35.06 -11.12
CA PRO A 399 21.69 34.55 -10.66
C PRO A 399 22.47 35.67 -9.95
N LEU A 400 23.33 35.28 -9.01
CA LEU A 400 24.16 36.22 -8.26
C LEU A 400 25.18 36.91 -9.18
N SER A 401 24.90 38.16 -9.56
CA SER A 401 25.87 39.03 -10.24
C SER A 401 26.77 39.70 -9.21
N VAL A 402 27.94 39.11 -8.94
CA VAL A 402 28.97 39.77 -8.11
C VAL A 402 29.76 40.72 -9.00
N GLY A 403 29.63 42.03 -8.75
CA GLY A 403 30.05 43.08 -9.66
C GLY A 403 31.56 43.12 -9.98
N GLY A 404 31.88 43.21 -11.27
CA GLY A 404 32.85 44.14 -11.85
C GLY A 404 34.33 44.11 -11.41
N HIS A 405 34.76 43.17 -10.56
CA HIS A 405 36.17 43.01 -10.22
C HIS A 405 36.59 41.55 -10.38
N SER A 406 37.60 41.36 -11.22
CA SER A 406 38.31 40.12 -11.51
C SER A 406 38.99 39.56 -10.26
N ASN A 407 38.23 38.87 -9.41
CA ASN A 407 38.66 37.76 -8.56
C ASN A 407 37.41 36.89 -8.35
N GLY A 408 37.14 36.07 -9.36
CA GLY A 408 35.89 35.34 -9.53
C GLY A 408 35.62 34.39 -8.38
N VAL A 409 34.44 34.52 -7.77
CA VAL A 409 33.87 33.43 -6.97
C VAL A 409 33.63 32.28 -7.96
N ASN A 410 34.32 31.16 -7.76
CA ASN A 410 34.13 29.96 -8.58
C ASN A 410 32.67 29.48 -8.43
N ASP A 411 31.93 29.42 -9.55
CA ASP A 411 30.52 28.98 -9.56
C ASP A 411 30.37 27.56 -8.99
N GLU A 412 31.38 26.71 -9.18
CA GLU A 412 31.45 25.36 -8.60
C GLU A 412 31.50 25.41 -7.07
N GLN A 413 32.35 26.28 -6.50
CA GLN A 413 32.45 26.44 -5.05
C GLN A 413 31.14 26.99 -4.47
N MET A 414 30.52 27.94 -5.16
CA MET A 414 29.25 28.51 -4.72
C MET A 414 28.15 27.45 -4.70
N CYS A 415 28.08 26.61 -5.72
CA CYS A 415 27.17 25.48 -5.71
C CYS A 415 27.47 24.49 -4.58
N LYS A 416 28.74 24.09 -4.38
CA LYS A 416 29.15 23.13 -3.34
C LYS A 416 28.81 23.60 -1.92
N ASN A 417 28.72 24.90 -1.67
CA ASN A 417 28.24 25.45 -0.39
C ASN A 417 26.78 25.08 -0.06
N HIS A 418 26.02 24.59 -1.03
CA HIS A 418 24.61 24.24 -0.87
C HIS A 418 24.37 22.73 -0.83
N LEU A 419 25.42 21.91 -0.79
CA LEU A 419 25.31 20.46 -0.86
C LEU A 419 25.84 19.81 0.41
N ILE A 420 25.18 18.74 0.83
CA ILE A 420 25.63 17.81 1.87
C ILE A 420 25.69 16.41 1.26
N LEU A 421 26.69 15.63 1.65
CA LEU A 421 26.81 14.24 1.23
C LEU A 421 25.74 13.36 1.92
N GLY A 422 25.10 12.48 1.15
CA GLY A 422 24.03 11.62 1.64
C GLY A 422 22.63 12.22 1.48
N GLN A 423 21.62 11.37 1.62
CA GLN A 423 20.21 11.74 1.67
C GLN A 423 19.77 11.91 3.12
N HIS A 424 19.39 13.13 3.49
CA HIS A 424 18.98 13.47 4.84
C HIS A 424 17.66 14.23 4.81
N LEU A 425 16.67 13.69 5.53
CA LEU A 425 15.47 14.46 5.84
C LEU A 425 15.85 15.62 6.75
N PHE A 426 15.10 16.72 6.70
CA PHE A 426 15.44 17.87 7.53
C PHE A 426 15.41 17.53 9.02
N SER A 427 14.46 16.67 9.43
CA SER A 427 14.34 16.12 10.79
C SER A 427 15.56 15.35 11.26
N ASP A 428 16.27 14.64 10.37
CA ASP A 428 17.48 13.88 10.71
C ASP A 428 18.68 14.79 11.02
N LEU A 429 18.66 16.01 10.46
CA LEU A 429 19.71 17.02 10.59
C LEU A 429 19.55 17.85 11.88
N GLU A 430 18.42 17.73 12.57
CA GLU A 430 18.15 18.50 13.78
C GLU A 430 19.12 18.19 14.93
N GLY A 431 19.72 19.24 15.49
CA GLY A 431 20.65 19.11 16.62
C GLY A 431 22.05 18.60 16.27
N ARG A 432 22.38 18.43 14.99
CA ARG A 432 23.70 17.95 14.53
C ARG A 432 24.55 19.06 13.92
N ASP A 433 25.87 18.82 13.92
CA ASP A 433 26.84 19.58 13.13
C ASP A 433 27.03 18.89 11.80
N VAL A 434 26.82 19.61 10.70
CA VAL A 434 26.87 19.04 9.35
C VAL A 434 27.86 19.80 8.49
N ASN A 435 28.67 19.04 7.76
CA ASN A 435 29.67 19.59 6.84
C ASN A 435 29.05 19.75 5.45
N LEU A 436 29.12 20.96 4.90
CA LEU A 436 28.80 21.22 3.49
C LEU A 436 29.96 20.73 2.61
N VAL A 437 29.66 20.31 1.38
CA VAL A 437 30.69 19.94 0.37
C VAL A 437 31.63 21.12 0.10
N GLY A 438 31.12 22.35 0.19
CA GLY A 438 31.91 23.58 0.11
C GLY A 438 32.82 23.86 1.32
N GLY A 439 32.80 23.02 2.36
CA GLY A 439 33.72 23.08 3.49
C GLY A 439 33.28 23.95 4.68
N ALA A 440 32.13 24.62 4.58
CA ALA A 440 31.49 25.27 5.73
C ALA A 440 30.76 24.25 6.62
N LYS A 441 30.57 24.61 7.89
CA LYS A 441 29.81 23.81 8.85
C LYS A 441 28.57 24.56 9.29
N TRP A 442 27.46 23.86 9.41
CA TRP A 442 26.22 24.43 9.89
C TRP A 442 25.60 23.55 10.98
N ARG A 443 24.73 24.15 11.79
CA ARG A 443 23.99 23.47 12.86
C ARG A 443 22.51 23.84 12.84
N SER A 444 21.65 22.83 12.88
CA SER A 444 20.21 22.98 13.17
C SER A 444 20.03 23.08 14.69
N LYS A 445 19.28 24.08 15.19
CA LYS A 445 18.94 24.19 16.62
C LYS A 445 17.53 23.66 16.87
N GLY A 446 17.43 22.43 17.39
CA GLY A 446 16.17 21.82 17.84
C GLY A 446 15.59 22.38 19.16
N ASN A 447 15.88 23.63 19.54
CA ASN A 447 15.40 24.19 20.82
C ASN A 447 14.06 24.94 20.63
N LYS A 448 13.01 24.44 21.30
CA LYS A 448 11.66 25.01 21.33
C LYS A 448 11.62 26.48 21.76
N GLU A 449 12.56 26.96 22.58
CA GLU A 449 12.61 28.37 23.01
C GLU A 449 13.02 29.34 21.88
N ALA A 450 13.90 28.92 20.97
CA ALA A 450 14.33 29.75 19.85
C ALA A 450 13.31 29.73 18.69
N ALA A 451 12.59 28.63 18.50
CA ALA A 451 11.47 28.55 17.56
C ALA A 451 10.36 29.57 17.91
N VAL A 452 10.11 29.81 19.21
CA VAL A 452 9.21 30.86 19.70
C VAL A 452 9.78 32.26 19.43
N LEU A 453 11.10 32.44 19.56
CA LEU A 453 11.77 33.75 19.41
C LEU A 453 11.89 34.22 17.96
N PHE A 454 12.07 33.29 17.01
CA PHE A 454 12.15 33.58 15.57
C PHE A 454 10.83 33.33 14.83
N GLN A 455 9.81 32.81 15.50
CA GLN A 455 8.50 32.51 14.91
C GLN A 455 8.61 31.60 13.66
N MET A 456 9.60 30.70 13.68
CA MET A 456 9.98 29.81 12.57
C MET A 456 10.25 28.41 13.12
N SER A 457 9.59 27.40 12.54
CA SER A 457 9.73 26.00 12.97
C SER A 457 11.02 25.35 12.47
N HIS A 458 11.48 25.66 11.25
CA HIS A 458 12.62 24.98 10.61
C HIS A 458 13.67 25.99 10.11
N TRP A 459 14.82 26.04 10.79
CA TRP A 459 15.89 26.98 10.49
C TRP A 459 17.25 26.44 10.91
N PHE A 460 18.31 27.06 10.38
CA PHE A 460 19.68 26.70 10.74
C PHE A 460 20.66 27.86 10.73
N ILE A 461 21.85 27.68 11.29
CA ILE A 461 22.93 28.67 11.24
C ILE A 461 24.21 28.08 10.69
N LEU A 462 24.96 28.90 9.95
CA LEU A 462 26.35 28.62 9.66
C LEU A 462 27.20 28.94 10.90
N MET A 463 28.18 28.08 11.20
CA MET A 463 29.02 28.21 12.39
C MET A 463 30.00 29.39 12.31
N ASP A 464 30.30 29.87 11.11
CA ASP A 464 31.12 31.07 10.86
C ASP A 464 30.34 32.38 11.07
N ASN A 465 29.01 32.35 10.95
CA ASN A 465 28.14 33.51 11.15
C ASN A 465 26.84 33.12 11.90
N PRO A 466 26.94 32.81 13.22
CA PRO A 466 25.82 32.30 14.01
C PRO A 466 24.69 33.32 14.21
N SER A 467 24.92 34.60 13.90
CA SER A 467 23.95 35.69 14.05
C SER A 467 22.91 35.75 12.93
N ARG A 468 23.10 34.98 11.85
CA ARG A 468 22.26 35.05 10.64
C ARG A 468 21.62 33.68 10.34
N PRO A 469 20.40 33.40 10.85
CA PRO A 469 19.73 32.12 10.62
C PRO A 469 19.17 32.01 9.19
N TYR A 470 19.23 30.84 8.59
CA TYR A 470 18.60 30.48 7.32
C TYR A 470 17.26 29.80 7.60
N THR A 471 16.24 30.15 6.83
CA THR A 471 14.91 29.56 6.96
C THR A 471 14.73 28.48 5.92
N VAL A 472 14.20 27.33 6.31
CA VAL A 472 13.76 26.30 5.38
C VAL A 472 12.29 26.57 5.03
N ILE A 473 12.05 26.90 3.76
CA ILE A 473 10.73 27.24 3.22
C ILE A 473 9.96 25.97 2.88
N GLN A 474 10.65 24.97 2.35
CA GLN A 474 10.08 23.69 1.94
C GLN A 474 11.13 22.61 2.15
N GLU A 475 10.74 21.51 2.78
CA GLU A 475 11.64 20.41 3.14
C GLU A 475 11.28 19.12 2.41
N ASP A 476 12.21 18.18 2.44
CA ASP A 476 12.01 16.78 2.09
C ASP A 476 11.49 16.54 0.65
N LEU A 477 11.93 17.36 -0.31
CA LEU A 477 11.56 17.18 -1.71
C LEU A 477 12.40 16.07 -2.35
N PRO A 478 11.79 14.96 -2.83
CA PRO A 478 12.53 13.82 -3.34
C PRO A 478 13.11 14.07 -4.73
N ALA A 479 14.28 13.45 -5.00
CA ALA A 479 14.91 13.31 -6.30
C ALA A 479 15.64 11.95 -6.39
N ALA A 480 15.82 11.41 -7.58
CA ALA A 480 16.38 10.07 -7.79
C ALA A 480 17.76 9.84 -7.16
N ASN A 481 18.58 10.88 -7.10
CA ASN A 481 19.91 10.88 -6.49
C ASN A 481 20.01 11.83 -5.28
N GLY A 482 18.90 12.17 -4.61
CA GLY A 482 18.98 13.07 -3.46
C GLY A 482 17.68 13.61 -2.88
N ILE A 483 17.82 14.62 -2.03
CA ILE A 483 16.72 15.36 -1.41
C ILE A 483 16.98 16.87 -1.57
N ILE A 484 15.94 17.65 -1.82
CA ILE A 484 16.00 19.11 -1.92
C ILE A 484 15.28 19.72 -0.71
N HIS A 485 15.95 20.68 -0.07
CA HIS A 485 15.36 21.63 0.89
C HIS A 485 15.44 23.02 0.28
N VAL A 486 14.31 23.72 0.17
CA VAL A 486 14.26 25.09 -0.34
C VAL A 486 14.51 26.06 0.82
N ILE A 487 15.45 27.00 0.65
CA ILE A 487 15.85 27.98 1.68
C ILE A 487 15.59 29.41 1.24
N ASP A 488 15.53 30.34 2.20
CA ASP A 488 15.19 31.75 1.96
C ASP A 488 16.24 32.53 1.15
N ARG A 489 17.51 32.12 1.17
CA ARG A 489 18.62 32.86 0.55
C ARG A 489 19.87 32.02 0.31
N PRO A 490 20.76 32.46 -0.60
CA PRO A 490 22.00 31.73 -0.86
C PRO A 490 22.96 31.67 0.32
N ILE A 491 23.65 30.54 0.41
CA ILE A 491 24.78 30.27 1.29
C ILE A 491 26.04 30.87 0.67
N THR A 492 26.25 32.16 0.93
CA THR A 492 27.48 32.87 0.57
C THR A 492 28.46 32.81 1.75
N THR A 493 29.28 31.78 1.82
CA THR A 493 30.33 31.71 2.85
C THR A 493 31.41 32.75 2.52
N THR A 494 31.86 33.55 3.48
CA THR A 494 33.01 34.48 3.32
C THR A 494 34.36 33.76 3.25
N LEU A 495 34.35 32.46 2.92
CA LEU A 495 35.54 31.63 2.68
C LEU A 495 36.23 31.95 1.34
N SER A 496 36.04 33.16 0.80
CA SER A 496 36.95 33.77 -0.18
C SER A 496 38.39 33.88 0.35
N ASP A 497 38.62 33.58 1.64
CA ASP A 497 39.95 33.48 2.26
C ASP A 497 40.47 32.03 2.40
N ARG A 498 39.69 31.02 1.97
CA ARG A 498 40.16 29.62 1.84
C ARG A 498 40.43 29.22 0.39
N SER A 499 39.71 29.76 -0.60
CA SER A 499 40.09 29.58 -2.01
C SER A 499 41.51 30.11 -2.28
N THR A 500 41.92 31.16 -1.59
CA THR A 500 43.31 31.67 -1.60
C THR A 500 44.31 30.76 -0.88
N ARG A 501 43.87 29.82 -0.02
CA ARG A 501 44.71 28.80 0.65
C ARG A 501 44.79 27.49 -0.13
N ASP A 502 43.71 27.07 -0.79
CA ASP A 502 43.69 25.84 -1.59
C ASP A 502 44.40 26.04 -2.95
N GLU A 503 44.37 27.26 -3.51
CA GLU A 503 45.22 27.64 -4.64
C GLU A 503 46.61 28.16 -4.22
N GLN A 504 46.87 28.41 -2.93
CA GLN A 504 48.18 28.89 -2.42
C GLN A 504 49.34 27.96 -2.81
N PHE A 505 49.00 26.70 -3.05
CA PHE A 505 49.93 25.63 -3.33
C PHE A 505 49.72 25.00 -4.71
N ALA A 506 48.82 25.54 -5.55
CA ALA A 506 48.54 24.97 -6.87
C ALA A 506 49.78 24.99 -7.79
N ASP A 507 50.72 25.92 -7.54
CA ASP A 507 52.01 26.03 -8.22
C ASP A 507 53.07 25.04 -7.69
N LYS A 508 52.84 24.42 -6.53
CA LYS A 508 53.81 23.61 -5.78
C LYS A 508 53.49 22.13 -5.87
N THR A 509 54.54 21.32 -5.91
CA THR A 509 54.37 19.87 -5.84
C THR A 509 53.93 19.42 -4.45
N ILE A 510 53.27 18.27 -4.34
CA ILE A 510 52.89 17.67 -3.04
C ILE A 510 54.09 17.63 -2.07
N ARG A 511 55.28 17.27 -2.56
CA ARG A 511 56.48 17.24 -1.71
C ARG A 511 56.84 18.61 -1.13
N GLU A 512 56.70 19.68 -1.90
CA GLU A 512 56.98 21.05 -1.44
C GLU A 512 55.95 21.52 -0.41
N ILE A 513 54.68 21.14 -0.58
CA ILE A 513 53.61 21.43 0.37
C ILE A 513 53.92 20.77 1.71
N LEU A 514 54.21 19.45 1.69
CA LEU A 514 54.53 18.69 2.90
C LEU A 514 55.75 19.26 3.64
N THR A 515 56.73 19.82 2.93
CA THR A 515 57.97 20.37 3.51
C THR A 515 57.77 21.75 4.13
N LYS A 516 56.81 22.55 3.63
CA LYS A 516 56.61 23.95 4.06
C LYS A 516 55.72 24.09 5.28
N ASP A 517 54.75 23.19 5.47
CA ASP A 517 53.73 23.33 6.51
C ASP A 517 53.97 22.33 7.66
N PRO A 518 54.15 22.81 8.92
CA PRO A 518 54.49 21.96 10.06
C PRO A 518 53.41 20.92 10.42
N LYS A 519 52.18 21.07 9.92
CA LYS A 519 51.10 20.10 10.16
C LYS A 519 51.34 18.73 9.51
N TYR A 520 52.32 18.62 8.62
CA TYR A 520 52.68 17.37 7.93
C TYR A 520 53.97 16.71 8.43
N ASN A 521 54.65 17.31 9.41
CA ASN A 521 56.01 16.92 9.81
C ASN A 521 56.14 15.44 10.22
N ARG A 522 55.16 14.87 10.93
CA ARG A 522 55.22 13.45 11.33
C ARG A 522 55.16 12.53 10.13
N PHE A 523 54.23 12.76 9.22
CA PHE A 523 54.11 11.97 7.99
C PHE A 523 55.35 12.15 7.09
N LEU A 524 55.83 13.38 6.90
CA LEU A 524 57.03 13.66 6.13
C LEU A 524 58.26 12.93 6.71
N SER A 525 58.38 12.86 8.03
CA SER A 525 59.44 12.08 8.68
C SER A 525 59.38 10.59 8.32
N LEU A 526 58.19 10.00 8.18
CA LEU A 526 58.06 8.60 7.72
C LEU A 526 58.48 8.45 6.26
N VAL A 527 58.06 9.38 5.41
CA VAL A 527 58.42 9.43 3.99
C VAL A 527 59.93 9.54 3.82
N ASP A 528 60.60 10.38 4.60
CA ASP A 528 62.05 10.60 4.47
C ASP A 528 62.89 9.45 5.01
N ASN A 529 62.37 8.66 5.96
CA ASN A 529 63.10 7.55 6.58
C ASN A 529 62.73 6.16 6.02
N CYS A 530 61.83 6.07 5.03
CA CYS A 530 61.42 4.78 4.46
C CYS A 530 62.40 4.18 3.42
N GLY A 531 63.37 4.96 2.95
CA GLY A 531 64.38 4.54 1.96
C GLY A 531 63.89 4.48 0.51
N SER A 532 62.59 4.32 0.27
CA SER A 532 61.97 4.40 -1.06
C SER A 532 60.65 5.16 -0.98
N PRO A 533 60.68 6.50 -1.00
CA PRO A 533 59.49 7.32 -0.84
C PRO A 533 58.57 7.25 -2.07
N PRO A 534 57.24 7.42 -1.90
CA PRO A 534 56.34 7.62 -3.03
C PRO A 534 56.76 8.82 -3.89
N PRO A 535 56.41 8.85 -5.19
CA PRO A 535 56.91 9.83 -6.15
C PRO A 535 56.24 11.21 -6.02
N PHE A 536 56.27 11.83 -4.84
CA PHE A 536 55.60 13.12 -4.56
C PHE A 536 56.19 14.33 -5.32
N ARG A 537 57.34 14.17 -5.98
CA ARG A 537 57.93 15.15 -6.93
C ARG A 537 57.68 14.78 -8.39
N GLY A 538 57.20 13.56 -8.65
CA GLY A 538 56.99 13.05 -10.00
C GLY A 538 55.75 13.67 -10.66
N PRO A 539 55.53 13.35 -11.94
CA PRO A 539 54.33 13.77 -12.65
C PRO A 539 53.09 13.19 -11.97
N GLY A 540 52.05 14.02 -11.86
CA GLY A 540 50.71 13.59 -11.44
C GLY A 540 49.98 12.79 -12.53
N PRO A 541 48.71 12.41 -12.29
CA PRO A 541 47.87 12.84 -11.17
C PRO A 541 48.03 11.97 -9.91
N LEU A 542 48.09 12.61 -8.73
CA LEU A 542 48.13 11.93 -7.43
C LEU A 542 46.98 12.39 -6.53
N THR A 543 46.38 11.47 -5.79
CA THR A 543 45.52 11.74 -4.63
C THR A 543 46.20 11.14 -3.41
N VAL A 544 46.58 11.98 -2.45
CA VAL A 544 47.40 11.57 -1.30
C VAL A 544 46.64 11.79 0.00
N PHE A 545 46.47 10.71 0.76
CA PHE A 545 45.86 10.74 2.09
C PHE A 545 46.93 10.93 3.16
N VAL A 546 47.00 12.11 3.77
CA VAL A 546 48.08 12.46 4.70
C VAL A 546 47.56 12.38 6.14
N PRO A 547 48.04 11.45 6.97
CA PRO A 547 47.67 11.41 8.38
C PRO A 547 48.12 12.66 9.12
N THR A 548 47.23 13.18 9.96
CA THR A 548 47.55 14.27 10.89
C THR A 548 48.68 13.86 11.84
N ASN A 549 49.39 14.84 12.38
CA ASN A 549 50.45 14.57 13.37
C ASN A 549 49.89 13.78 14.57
N GLU A 550 48.68 14.13 15.01
CA GLU A 550 47.95 13.46 16.09
C GLU A 550 47.62 12.00 15.73
N ALA A 551 47.25 11.72 14.47
CA ALA A 551 47.00 10.36 14.00
C ALA A 551 48.26 9.50 14.05
N VAL A 552 49.39 10.02 13.59
CA VAL A 552 50.69 9.32 13.64
C VAL A 552 51.12 9.10 15.09
N ASP A 553 50.93 10.10 15.96
CA ASP A 553 51.31 10.00 17.37
C ASP A 553 50.43 8.99 18.15
N LYS A 554 49.15 8.85 17.80
CA LYS A 554 48.26 7.80 18.34
C LYS A 554 48.69 6.38 17.97
N SER A 555 49.39 6.21 16.85
CA SER A 555 49.86 4.91 16.35
C SER A 555 51.26 4.50 16.88
N ARG A 556 51.72 5.08 17.99
CA ARG A 556 53.03 4.78 18.61
C ARG A 556 52.97 3.58 19.56
N ASP A 557 52.44 2.46 19.09
CA ASP A 557 52.38 1.17 19.79
C ASP A 557 53.65 0.30 19.58
N GLY A 558 54.70 0.90 19.03
CA GLY A 558 55.92 0.20 18.62
C GLY A 558 55.91 -0.27 17.16
N SER A 559 54.75 -0.31 16.49
CA SER A 559 54.64 -0.73 15.08
C SER A 559 55.40 0.19 14.12
N ILE A 560 55.26 1.51 14.27
CA ILE A 560 55.97 2.51 13.46
C ILE A 560 57.48 2.41 13.68
N LEU A 561 57.92 2.25 14.93
CA LEU A 561 59.34 2.14 15.26
C LEU A 561 59.95 0.86 14.64
N TYR A 562 59.25 -0.27 14.75
CA TYR A 562 59.63 -1.52 14.11
C TYR A 562 59.74 -1.37 12.58
N MET A 563 58.77 -0.70 11.94
CA MET A 563 58.80 -0.45 10.50
C MET A 563 59.95 0.49 10.07
N LEU A 564 60.37 1.43 10.92
CA LEU A 564 61.49 2.33 10.64
C LEU A 564 62.86 1.63 10.73
N HIS A 565 63.02 0.69 11.67
CA HIS A 565 64.31 0.05 11.94
C HIS A 565 64.45 -1.35 11.33
N GLU A 566 63.47 -2.23 11.55
CA GLU A 566 63.57 -3.66 11.27
C GLU A 566 62.77 -4.08 10.03
N ALA A 567 61.69 -3.38 9.68
CA ALA A 567 60.78 -3.77 8.60
C ALA A 567 60.46 -2.62 7.62
N LYS A 568 61.49 -2.03 7.02
CA LYS A 568 61.33 -0.89 6.09
C LYS A 568 60.41 -1.17 4.89
N TYR A 569 60.36 -2.40 4.40
CA TYR A 569 59.44 -2.76 3.31
C TYR A 569 57.96 -2.60 3.71
N LYS A 570 57.61 -2.86 4.99
CA LYS A 570 56.26 -2.62 5.51
C LYS A 570 55.94 -1.12 5.57
N LEU A 571 56.94 -0.28 5.90
CA LEU A 571 56.79 1.18 5.87
C LEU A 571 56.55 1.69 4.44
N GLN A 572 57.29 1.18 3.47
CA GLN A 572 57.13 1.54 2.06
C GLN A 572 55.73 1.19 1.56
N GLU A 573 55.25 -0.01 1.88
CA GLU A 573 53.91 -0.46 1.52
C GLU A 573 52.82 0.39 2.20
N LEU A 574 52.98 0.72 3.49
CA LEU A 574 52.10 1.64 4.22
C LEU A 574 52.01 3.00 3.51
N LEU A 575 53.14 3.59 3.13
CA LEU A 575 53.17 4.89 2.47
C LEU A 575 52.55 4.83 1.08
N ARG A 576 52.77 3.75 0.31
CA ARG A 576 52.11 3.52 -0.98
C ARG A 576 50.60 3.33 -0.84
N HIS A 577 50.13 2.77 0.28
CA HIS A 577 48.70 2.60 0.55
C HIS A 577 47.99 3.94 0.82
N HIS A 578 48.73 4.98 1.20
CA HIS A 578 48.20 6.34 1.35
C HIS A 578 48.17 7.13 0.03
N VAL A 579 48.52 6.51 -1.10
CA VAL A 579 48.60 7.18 -2.40
C VAL A 579 47.76 6.46 -3.44
N PHE A 580 46.91 7.22 -4.14
CA PHE A 580 46.22 6.82 -5.34
C PHE A 580 46.79 7.59 -6.53
N SER A 581 47.16 6.91 -7.62
CA SER A 581 47.95 7.50 -8.72
C SER A 581 47.27 7.47 -10.08
N HIS A 582 45.97 7.22 -10.15
CA HIS A 582 45.23 7.13 -11.41
C HIS A 582 44.45 8.41 -11.75
N ALA A 583 44.04 9.18 -10.74
CA ALA A 583 43.33 10.45 -10.92
C ALA A 583 43.52 11.37 -9.71
N VAL A 584 43.20 12.65 -9.92
CA VAL A 584 42.94 13.61 -8.84
C VAL A 584 41.48 13.42 -8.45
N LEU A 585 41.22 13.04 -7.20
CA LEU A 585 39.86 12.81 -6.71
C LEU A 585 39.52 13.87 -5.66
N THR A 586 38.50 14.68 -5.91
CA THR A 586 37.91 15.60 -4.92
C THR A 586 37.09 14.82 -3.89
N VAL A 587 36.64 15.50 -2.83
CA VAL A 587 35.72 14.92 -1.83
C VAL A 587 34.44 14.38 -2.48
N ASP A 588 33.85 15.14 -3.40
CA ASP A 588 32.61 14.74 -4.08
C ASP A 588 32.80 13.53 -5.01
N GLU A 589 33.93 13.45 -5.71
CA GLU A 589 34.28 12.28 -6.53
C GLU A 589 34.59 11.05 -5.68
N LEU A 590 35.29 11.23 -4.55
CA LEU A 590 35.55 10.16 -3.59
C LEU A 590 34.24 9.58 -3.04
N ALA A 591 33.27 10.44 -2.70
CA ALA A 591 31.99 10.01 -2.15
C ALA A 591 31.16 9.16 -3.12
N ALA A 592 31.37 9.31 -4.43
CA ALA A 592 30.67 8.54 -5.46
C ALA A 592 31.34 7.20 -5.79
N LEU A 593 32.57 6.97 -5.31
CA LEU A 593 33.30 5.72 -5.54
C LEU A 593 33.10 4.77 -4.36
N PRO A 594 32.80 3.47 -4.60
CA PRO A 594 32.70 2.50 -3.51
C PRO A 594 34.06 2.13 -2.91
N GLN A 595 35.12 2.19 -3.73
CA GLN A 595 36.48 1.84 -3.33
C GLN A 595 37.51 2.38 -4.33
N ILE A 596 38.77 2.48 -3.88
CA ILE A 596 39.92 2.83 -4.72
C ILE A 596 41.05 1.82 -4.56
N GLN A 597 41.82 1.61 -5.63
CA GLN A 597 43.02 0.78 -5.63
C GLN A 597 44.27 1.67 -5.52
N THR A 598 44.98 1.53 -4.39
CA THR A 598 46.14 2.37 -4.04
C THR A 598 47.42 1.91 -4.73
N MET A 599 48.51 2.70 -4.65
CA MET A 599 49.83 2.32 -5.18
C MET A 599 50.43 1.08 -4.52
N ALA A 600 49.93 0.67 -3.35
CA ALA A 600 50.25 -0.61 -2.70
C ALA A 600 49.53 -1.81 -3.37
N ASN A 601 48.78 -1.58 -4.45
CA ASN A 601 47.92 -2.59 -5.07
C ASN A 601 46.88 -3.18 -4.09
N GLN A 602 46.49 -2.39 -3.09
CA GLN A 602 45.51 -2.74 -2.06
C GLN A 602 44.29 -1.83 -2.17
N ILE A 603 43.14 -2.35 -1.79
CA ILE A 603 41.85 -1.66 -1.87
C ILE A 603 41.63 -0.84 -0.58
N VAL A 604 41.14 0.39 -0.74
CA VAL A 604 40.56 1.20 0.34
C VAL A 604 39.07 1.38 0.03
N SER A 605 38.21 0.85 0.89
CA SER A 605 36.76 1.08 0.82
C SER A 605 36.44 2.53 1.18
N ILE A 606 35.45 3.11 0.52
CA ILE A 606 34.98 4.47 0.80
C ILE A 606 33.51 4.39 1.18
N SER A 607 33.15 5.06 2.27
CA SER A 607 31.76 5.16 2.72
C SER A 607 31.48 6.55 3.26
N VAL A 608 30.20 6.94 3.26
CA VAL A 608 29.74 8.23 3.79
C VAL A 608 28.96 7.95 5.07
N SER A 609 29.35 8.61 6.16
CA SER A 609 28.65 8.54 7.44
C SER A 609 27.31 9.29 7.40
N ASN A 610 26.44 9.03 8.39
CA ASN A 610 25.17 9.75 8.54
C ASN A 610 25.34 11.26 8.77
N ASP A 611 26.53 11.74 9.15
CA ASP A 611 26.79 13.17 9.37
C ASP A 611 27.46 13.82 8.13
N GLY A 612 27.52 13.11 7.00
CA GLY A 612 28.11 13.58 5.75
C GLY A 612 29.64 13.53 5.70
N GLU A 613 30.30 12.86 6.64
CA GLU A 613 31.76 12.66 6.63
C GLU A 613 32.16 11.44 5.80
N ILE A 614 33.22 11.55 5.00
CA ILE A 614 33.81 10.42 4.29
C ILE A 614 34.67 9.59 5.25
N LEU A 615 34.46 8.28 5.20
CA LEU A 615 35.16 7.26 5.96
C LEU A 615 35.95 6.36 5.00
N LEU A 616 37.23 6.17 5.30
CA LEU A 616 38.19 5.41 4.49
C LEU A 616 38.62 4.11 5.20
N GLY A 617 38.59 3.01 4.46
CA GLY A 617 39.00 1.68 4.90
C GLY A 617 38.06 1.06 5.94
N GLU A 618 38.38 -0.17 6.36
CA GLU A 618 37.54 -0.95 7.30
C GLU A 618 37.43 -0.32 8.69
N LYS A 619 38.46 0.43 9.12
CA LYS A 619 38.47 1.12 10.43
C LYS A 619 37.70 2.44 10.43
N GLY A 620 37.18 2.88 9.28
CA GLY A 620 36.42 4.13 9.15
C GLY A 620 37.23 5.38 9.50
N VAL A 621 38.39 5.57 8.85
CA VAL A 621 39.24 6.74 9.06
C VAL A 621 38.61 7.98 8.43
N ARG A 622 38.53 9.10 9.16
CA ARG A 622 37.82 10.31 8.74
C ARG A 622 38.73 11.29 8.03
N LEU A 623 38.16 12.08 7.13
CA LEU A 623 38.81 13.24 6.54
C LEU A 623 38.82 14.43 7.52
N ALA A 624 40.02 14.94 7.84
CA ALA A 624 40.21 16.08 8.73
C ALA A 624 40.22 17.42 7.99
N SER A 625 40.88 17.48 6.83
CA SER A 625 40.84 18.62 5.91
C SER A 625 41.02 18.12 4.48
N THR A 626 40.36 18.74 3.52
CA THR A 626 40.20 18.15 2.18
C THR A 626 40.51 19.13 1.08
N ASN A 627 40.68 18.61 -0.15
CA ASN A 627 40.82 19.37 -1.38
C ASN A 627 42.00 20.35 -1.42
N ILE A 628 43.12 20.01 -0.80
CA ILE A 628 44.34 20.84 -0.85
C ILE A 628 45.03 20.58 -2.19
N VAL A 629 44.88 21.50 -3.14
CA VAL A 629 45.35 21.35 -4.52
C VAL A 629 46.87 21.54 -4.62
N ALA A 630 47.52 20.70 -5.41
CA ALA A 630 48.95 20.74 -5.74
C ALA A 630 49.15 20.67 -7.25
N SER A 631 50.32 21.09 -7.75
CA SER A 631 50.62 21.08 -9.19
C SER A 631 50.65 19.68 -9.82
N ASN A 632 50.87 18.64 -9.01
CA ASN A 632 50.90 17.24 -9.43
C ASN A 632 49.82 16.37 -8.76
N GLY A 633 48.82 16.95 -8.10
CA GLY A 633 47.76 16.18 -7.46
C GLY A 633 46.93 16.93 -6.41
N ILE A 634 46.36 16.18 -5.47
CA ILE A 634 45.55 16.71 -4.37
C ILE A 634 45.89 15.98 -3.06
N ILE A 635 45.81 16.72 -1.95
CA ILE A 635 46.07 16.22 -0.61
C ILE A 635 44.76 16.25 0.20
N HIS A 636 44.47 15.12 0.84
CA HIS A 636 43.40 14.98 1.82
C HIS A 636 44.01 14.58 3.16
N MET A 637 43.86 15.39 4.20
CA MET A 637 44.31 15.00 5.54
C MET A 637 43.32 14.03 6.20
N ILE A 638 43.85 13.03 6.89
CA ILE A 638 43.07 12.01 7.59
C ILE A 638 43.44 11.92 9.09
N ASP A 639 42.48 11.51 9.93
CA ASP A 639 42.64 11.43 11.40
C ASP A 639 43.13 10.06 11.91
N GLY A 640 43.56 9.18 11.01
CA GLY A 640 44.09 7.85 11.29
C GLY A 640 45.10 7.41 10.22
N LEU A 641 45.65 6.20 10.37
CA LEU A 641 46.52 5.57 9.36
C LEU A 641 45.76 4.50 8.58
N LEU A 642 45.95 4.49 7.26
CA LEU A 642 45.46 3.44 6.37
C LEU A 642 46.49 2.30 6.35
N TYR A 643 46.22 1.23 7.09
CA TYR A 643 47.09 0.06 7.14
C TYR A 643 46.72 -0.94 6.03
N PRO A 644 47.62 -1.24 5.08
CA PRO A 644 47.33 -2.22 4.05
C PRO A 644 47.24 -3.64 4.65
N PRO A 645 46.31 -4.50 4.18
CA PRO A 645 46.22 -5.88 4.65
C PRO A 645 47.53 -6.67 4.48
N SER A 646 48.33 -6.33 3.46
CA SER A 646 49.60 -6.99 3.13
C SER A 646 50.70 -6.90 4.19
N ILE A 647 50.61 -5.95 5.15
CA ILE A 647 51.63 -5.78 6.20
C ILE A 647 51.17 -6.27 7.58
N LEU A 648 49.92 -6.71 7.72
CA LEU A 648 49.34 -7.19 8.97
C LEU A 648 49.63 -8.70 9.16
N PRO A 649 49.98 -9.14 10.39
CA PRO A 649 50.33 -8.34 11.56
C PRO A 649 51.67 -7.61 11.40
N ILE A 650 51.78 -6.38 11.94
CA ILE A 650 52.97 -5.54 11.75
C ILE A 650 54.14 -6.06 12.58
N LEU A 651 53.90 -6.29 13.88
CA LEU A 651 54.90 -6.81 14.79
C LEU A 651 55.04 -8.33 14.61
N PRO A 652 56.28 -8.87 14.68
CA PRO A 652 56.48 -10.31 14.63
C PRO A 652 55.94 -10.96 15.90
N HIS A 653 55.32 -12.14 15.77
CA HIS A 653 54.96 -12.98 16.91
C HIS A 653 56.24 -13.65 17.49
N ARG A 654 57.07 -12.90 18.23
CA ARG A 654 58.19 -13.47 19.00
C ARG A 654 57.87 -13.50 20.49
N CYS A 655 57.97 -14.69 21.07
CA CYS A 655 58.08 -14.90 22.52
C CYS A 655 59.53 -15.28 22.80
N ASP A 656 60.39 -14.32 23.12
CA ASP A 656 61.78 -14.61 23.48
C ASP A 656 61.82 -15.11 24.94
N VAL A 657 62.11 -16.41 25.13
CA VAL A 657 62.34 -17.01 26.45
C VAL A 657 63.80 -16.81 26.81
N ILE A 658 64.08 -15.99 27.83
CA ILE A 658 65.44 -15.78 28.34
C ILE A 658 65.78 -16.94 29.30
N ASN A 659 66.46 -17.97 28.81
CA ASN A 659 67.12 -18.95 29.68
C ASN A 659 68.51 -18.42 30.05
N SER A 660 68.75 -18.26 31.35
CA SER A 660 70.07 -17.97 31.90
C SER A 660 70.62 -19.23 32.58
N GLU A 661 71.61 -19.88 31.96
CA GLU A 661 72.40 -20.93 32.60
C GLU A 661 73.60 -20.30 33.31
N VAL A 662 73.66 -20.46 34.63
CA VAL A 662 74.85 -20.14 35.43
C VAL A 662 75.83 -21.30 35.29
N ILE A 663 76.83 -21.16 34.43
CA ILE A 663 77.93 -22.12 34.34
C ILE A 663 78.87 -21.87 35.53
N VAL A 664 78.78 -22.72 36.56
CA VAL A 664 79.72 -22.71 37.68
C VAL A 664 81.01 -23.37 37.20
N VAL A 665 82.03 -22.55 36.89
CA VAL A 665 83.39 -23.05 36.60
C VAL A 665 84.06 -23.37 37.95
N SER A 666 84.07 -24.64 38.34
CA SER A 666 84.89 -25.12 39.46
C SER A 666 86.36 -25.08 39.08
N ARG A 667 87.15 -24.25 39.79
CA ARG A 667 88.62 -24.28 39.76
C ARG A 667 89.13 -25.22 40.86
N ALA A 668 90.18 -25.98 40.50
CA ALA A 668 90.99 -26.95 41.25
C ALA A 668 90.48 -28.40 41.24
#